data_AF-A0AAE0VW24-F1
#
_entry.id   AF-A0AAE0VW24-F1
#
_cell.length_a   1.000
_cell.length_b   1.000
_cell.length_c   1.000
_cell.angle_alpha   90.00
_cell.angle_beta   90.00
_cell.angle_gamma   90.00
#
_symmetry.space_group_name_H-M   'P 1'
#
loop_
_entity.id
_entity.type
_entity.pdbx_description
1 polymer ?
#
loop_
_entity_poly.entity_id
_entity_poly.type
_entity_poly.pdbx_seq_one_letter_code
_entity_poly.pdbx_strand_id
1 'polypeptide(L)'
;MANSGLETTPTFADQFNDDNVKTESKKEKTRQLMDGPGWARIKPEFLLLDFKPEVDREFLTDSDKQQLKEDEESNKKHNVETDEPPKKKKKLRGRNKNRPQNTYSKNTGRICAEILAEKECRFGDKCKFIHDIREYMASKPPDIRDNCYIFSKFGKCTYGPACRFGTSHLDSNFKNIINMEIFDPGLKTVTNVLVKELQVKLWKRKYNFGKANKILNEMGVKSKFTDIYEKNSAQDSKTTSLTSQKMLESGISKQVQVEKDEQESGILNSSNISCGNVQPLVTVSTDESAKHVLSIDESAKHVLSIDNGSPDTDVNIETTARNNCDMLQHSIPANSAEKETKIGHLESKGDNQRDTSDTFIRLRPQEKKKISFSNKLYLAPLTTVGNLPFRRICKRLGADITCGEMAVGTNLLQGQASEWALLKRHASEDIFGVQICGGYPDTLTRCGQLIQDELEVDFVDINCGCPIDLIFQRGEGSALMGRVNRLEKIVQGMTSVLDVPLTIKMRTGIMAERNIAHTVIPRLRDQGVAMVTVHGRSREQRYTRLADWDYINECAHAGSPMPVFGNGDILSFEDANLRQVQTGVSGIMIARGALIKPWIFTEIKEQRHWDISSKERFELLQEFANNGLEHWGCDTQGVENTRRFLLEWLSFLHRYIPVGLLERVPQMINERPPYYRGRDELETLMASPSCRDWIKISEMLLGPVPEGFSFLPKHKANAYKSEIRATHGHTYKAIAVSVHGLGHGHNYKALMVSVHRLEHRHNYKAVKVSVHRLGHWHTYKAIAVSVHQLEHGHNCMAVLFRILHSELEVIMRMTLPEGHC
;
A
#
# COMPACT_ATOMS: atom_id res chain seq x y z
N MET A 1 55.98 41.79 -34.12
CA MET A 1 55.66 41.61 -35.55
C MET A 1 54.48 40.67 -35.65
N ALA A 2 53.49 41.04 -36.45
CA ALA A 2 52.16 40.46 -36.52
C ALA A 2 52.16 39.00 -37.02
N ASN A 3 51.21 38.20 -36.51
CA ASN A 3 50.59 37.15 -37.31
C ASN A 3 49.11 37.03 -36.92
N SER A 4 48.27 37.40 -37.88
CA SER A 4 46.82 37.37 -37.88
C SER A 4 46.31 35.93 -38.03
N GLY A 5 45.57 35.42 -37.04
CA GLY A 5 44.72 34.24 -37.19
C GLY A 5 43.28 34.69 -37.42
N LEU A 6 42.72 34.39 -38.59
CA LEU A 6 41.29 34.56 -38.87
C LEU A 6 40.50 33.57 -38.01
N GLU A 7 39.67 34.08 -37.10
CA GLU A 7 38.52 33.33 -36.57
C GLU A 7 37.42 33.31 -37.63
N THR A 8 37.16 32.13 -38.19
CA THR A 8 36.01 31.89 -39.07
C THR A 8 34.75 31.86 -38.21
N THR A 9 33.85 32.83 -38.43
CA THR A 9 32.49 32.79 -37.89
C THR A 9 31.70 31.71 -38.64
N PRO A 10 30.95 30.84 -37.96
CA PRO A 10 30.17 29.79 -38.63
C PRO A 10 29.12 30.46 -39.50
N THR A 11 29.04 30.04 -40.76
CA THR A 11 28.06 30.58 -41.69
C THR A 11 26.67 30.05 -41.37
N PHE A 12 25.63 30.80 -41.76
CA PHE A 12 24.22 30.44 -41.56
C PHE A 12 23.88 29.01 -42.05
N ALA A 13 24.64 28.46 -43.01
CA ALA A 13 24.48 27.11 -43.54
C ALA A 13 24.91 26.00 -42.54
N ASP A 14 25.90 26.26 -41.68
CA ASP A 14 26.38 25.27 -40.69
C ASP A 14 25.37 25.07 -39.54
N GLN A 15 24.62 26.13 -39.18
CA GLN A 15 23.52 26.05 -38.21
C GLN A 15 22.32 25.26 -38.75
N PHE A 16 21.97 25.43 -40.03
CA PHE A 16 20.90 24.68 -40.68
C PHE A 16 21.20 23.18 -40.81
N ASN A 17 22.47 22.80 -41.02
CA ASN A 17 22.87 21.40 -41.10
C ASN A 17 22.87 20.73 -39.71
N ASP A 18 23.34 21.42 -38.67
CA ASP A 18 23.35 20.90 -37.29
C ASP A 18 21.92 20.78 -36.71
N ASP A 19 21.01 21.68 -37.09
CA ASP A 19 19.58 21.57 -36.75
C ASP A 19 18.91 20.40 -37.50
N ASN A 20 19.20 20.17 -38.78
CA ASN A 20 18.67 19.03 -39.54
C ASN A 20 19.16 17.68 -38.97
N VAL A 21 20.45 17.56 -38.62
CA VAL A 21 21.03 16.34 -38.01
C VAL A 21 20.43 16.07 -36.62
N LYS A 22 20.23 17.11 -35.79
CA LYS A 22 19.52 16.97 -34.51
C LYS A 22 18.06 16.56 -34.71
N THR A 23 17.43 17.04 -35.78
CA THR A 23 16.03 16.71 -36.11
C THR A 23 15.89 15.27 -36.60
N GLU A 24 16.81 14.77 -37.43
CA GLU A 24 16.87 13.35 -37.83
C GLU A 24 17.17 12.42 -36.64
N SER A 25 18.14 12.78 -35.80
CA SER A 25 18.46 12.01 -34.58
C SER A 25 17.27 11.92 -33.60
N LYS A 26 16.51 13.02 -33.45
CA LYS A 26 15.27 13.04 -32.66
C LYS A 26 14.17 12.18 -33.28
N LYS A 27 13.99 12.25 -34.62
CA LYS A 27 13.03 11.39 -35.34
C LYS A 27 13.38 9.91 -35.18
N GLU A 28 14.66 9.55 -35.26
CA GLU A 28 15.09 8.16 -35.09
C GLU A 28 14.93 7.66 -33.65
N LYS A 29 15.28 8.46 -32.63
CA LYS A 29 15.02 8.10 -31.22
C LYS A 29 13.54 7.98 -30.91
N THR A 30 12.71 8.86 -31.47
CA THR A 30 11.25 8.79 -31.35
C THR A 30 10.77 7.47 -31.94
N ARG A 31 11.19 7.15 -33.16
CA ARG A 31 10.87 5.88 -33.82
C ARG A 31 11.30 4.66 -33.01
N GLN A 32 12.51 4.67 -32.44
CA GLN A 32 12.99 3.59 -31.57
C GLN A 32 12.18 3.43 -30.27
N LEU A 33 11.68 4.53 -29.68
CA LEU A 33 10.83 4.48 -28.48
C LEU A 33 9.39 4.08 -28.80
N MET A 34 8.86 4.49 -29.95
CA MET A 34 7.50 4.18 -30.39
C MET A 34 7.37 2.76 -30.95
N ASP A 35 8.41 2.26 -31.65
CA ASP A 35 8.43 0.92 -32.27
C ASP A 35 9.16 -0.13 -31.43
N GLY A 36 9.90 0.28 -30.40
CA GLY A 36 10.71 -0.60 -29.56
C GLY A 36 9.89 -1.44 -28.56
N PRO A 37 10.23 -2.72 -28.35
CA PRO A 37 9.48 -3.58 -27.43
C PRO A 37 9.62 -3.15 -25.97
N GLY A 38 8.50 -3.10 -25.25
CA GLY A 38 8.47 -2.90 -23.80
C GLY A 38 8.35 -1.45 -23.31
N TRP A 39 8.25 -0.48 -24.22
CA TRP A 39 7.91 0.92 -23.90
C TRP A 39 6.44 1.19 -24.18
N ALA A 40 5.83 2.02 -23.34
CA ALA A 40 4.49 2.52 -23.61
C ALA A 40 4.56 3.60 -24.69
N ARG A 41 3.59 3.59 -25.60
CA ARG A 41 3.52 4.57 -26.69
C ARG A 41 2.84 5.84 -26.20
N ILE A 42 3.64 6.89 -26.00
CA ILE A 42 3.20 8.23 -25.60
C ILE A 42 3.32 9.15 -26.82
N LYS A 43 2.37 10.06 -26.99
CA LYS A 43 2.39 11.01 -28.11
C LYS A 43 3.70 11.84 -28.12
N PRO A 44 4.32 12.06 -29.29
CA PRO A 44 5.68 12.62 -29.38
C PRO A 44 5.88 13.97 -28.66
N GLU A 45 4.86 14.82 -28.62
CA GLU A 45 4.90 16.14 -28.01
C GLU A 45 5.14 16.13 -26.49
N PHE A 46 4.90 14.99 -25.82
CA PHE A 46 5.18 14.83 -24.39
C PHE A 46 6.54 14.16 -24.11
N LEU A 47 7.20 13.61 -25.12
CA LEU A 47 8.42 12.81 -24.93
C LEU A 47 9.65 13.68 -24.65
N LEU A 48 10.47 13.24 -23.69
CA LEU A 48 11.75 13.85 -23.35
C LEU A 48 12.90 13.06 -24.00
N LEU A 49 13.07 13.21 -25.31
CA LEU A 49 14.01 12.42 -26.13
C LEU A 49 15.50 12.67 -25.82
N ASP A 50 15.81 13.84 -25.26
CA ASP A 50 17.18 14.24 -24.93
C ASP A 50 17.55 13.90 -23.48
N PHE A 51 16.59 13.44 -22.68
CA PHE A 51 16.81 13.13 -21.27
C PHE A 51 17.69 11.89 -21.09
N LYS A 52 18.79 12.04 -20.35
CA LYS A 52 19.68 10.94 -19.98
C LYS A 52 19.52 10.67 -18.48
N PRO A 53 19.05 9.47 -18.09
CA PRO A 53 18.87 9.17 -16.68
C PRO A 53 20.22 9.01 -15.97
N GLU A 54 20.39 9.78 -14.90
CA GLU A 54 21.51 9.62 -13.98
C GLU A 54 21.11 8.74 -12.81
N VAL A 55 22.04 7.93 -12.30
CA VAL A 55 21.82 7.13 -11.09
C VAL A 55 21.92 8.03 -9.87
N ASP A 56 20.91 8.01 -9.02
CA ASP A 56 20.94 8.69 -7.73
C ASP A 56 21.56 7.76 -6.67
N ARG A 57 22.84 8.01 -6.38
CA ARG A 57 23.62 7.19 -5.46
C ARG A 57 23.08 7.21 -4.02
N GLU A 58 22.30 8.22 -3.64
CA GLU A 58 21.70 8.31 -2.30
C GLU A 58 20.70 7.17 -2.05
N PHE A 59 19.98 6.75 -3.08
CA PHE A 59 18.92 5.73 -3.01
C PHE A 59 19.42 4.32 -3.37
N LEU A 60 20.70 4.05 -3.11
CA LEU A 60 21.35 2.76 -3.33
C LEU A 60 21.86 2.13 -2.04
N THR A 61 21.94 0.80 -2.03
CA THR A 61 22.66 0.07 -0.98
C THR A 61 24.17 0.32 -1.10
N ASP A 62 24.91 0.22 0.01
CA ASP A 62 26.36 0.43 -0.03
C ASP A 62 27.08 -0.60 -0.92
N SER A 63 26.56 -1.83 -0.96
CA SER A 63 27.01 -2.87 -1.90
C SER A 63 26.80 -2.46 -3.37
N ASP A 64 25.64 -1.88 -3.72
CA ASP A 64 25.41 -1.40 -5.08
C ASP A 64 26.29 -0.18 -5.41
N LYS A 65 26.53 0.72 -4.44
CA LYS A 65 27.44 1.87 -4.61
C LYS A 65 28.88 1.42 -4.86
N GLN A 66 29.37 0.44 -4.09
CA GLN A 66 30.72 -0.10 -4.24
C GLN A 66 30.88 -0.78 -5.60
N GLN A 67 29.92 -1.61 -5.99
CA GLN A 67 29.97 -2.28 -7.29
C GLN A 67 29.94 -1.31 -8.47
N LEU A 68 29.16 -0.22 -8.39
CA LEU A 68 29.17 0.83 -9.43
C LEU A 68 30.53 1.53 -9.52
N LYS A 69 31.22 1.74 -8.39
CA LYS A 69 32.59 2.29 -8.40
C LYS A 69 33.58 1.34 -9.08
N GLU A 70 33.50 0.04 -8.77
CA GLU A 70 34.34 -1.00 -9.41
C GLU A 70 34.10 -1.08 -10.93
N ASP A 71 32.83 -0.99 -11.36
CA ASP A 71 32.46 -0.95 -12.80
C ASP A 71 32.98 0.32 -13.50
N GLU A 72 33.00 1.46 -12.80
CA GLU A 72 33.54 2.73 -13.32
C GLU A 72 35.07 2.71 -13.42
N GLU A 73 35.76 2.17 -12.40
CA GLU A 73 37.22 2.02 -12.38
C GLU A 73 37.72 1.03 -13.43
N SER A 74 37.02 -0.10 -13.60
CA SER A 74 37.36 -1.07 -14.65
C SER A 74 37.15 -0.52 -16.06
N ASN A 75 36.07 0.24 -16.30
CA ASN A 75 35.87 0.91 -17.59
C ASN A 75 36.87 2.06 -17.84
N LYS A 76 37.31 2.77 -16.79
CA LYS A 76 38.39 3.76 -16.91
C LYS A 76 39.72 3.11 -17.29
N LYS A 77 40.05 1.95 -16.73
CA LYS A 77 41.25 1.17 -17.09
C LYS A 77 41.17 0.61 -18.52
N HIS A 78 40.01 0.13 -18.95
CA HIS A 78 39.82 -0.36 -20.34
C HIS A 78 39.99 0.74 -21.40
N ASN A 79 39.58 1.98 -21.12
CA ASN A 79 39.77 3.09 -22.06
C ASN A 79 41.25 3.51 -22.25
N VAL A 80 42.19 2.92 -21.52
CA VAL A 80 43.62 3.29 -21.56
C VAL A 80 44.50 2.20 -22.20
N GLU A 81 44.09 0.92 -22.24
CA GLU A 81 45.02 -0.18 -22.60
C GLU A 81 44.51 -1.27 -23.59
N THR A 82 43.28 -1.28 -24.09
CA THR A 82 42.81 -2.37 -25.00
C THR A 82 41.71 -1.99 -25.99
N ASP A 83 41.78 -2.49 -27.24
CA ASP A 83 40.76 -2.39 -28.32
C ASP A 83 39.48 -3.24 -28.10
N GLU A 84 39.28 -3.80 -26.90
CA GLU A 84 38.06 -4.55 -26.57
C GLU A 84 36.88 -3.63 -26.18
N PRO A 85 35.64 -3.98 -26.55
CA PRO A 85 34.48 -3.15 -26.25
C PRO A 85 34.24 -3.01 -24.73
N PRO A 86 33.88 -1.80 -24.24
CA PRO A 86 33.71 -1.56 -22.81
C PRO A 86 32.61 -2.45 -22.21
N LYS A 87 32.80 -2.87 -20.95
CA LYS A 87 31.82 -3.70 -20.24
C LYS A 87 30.49 -2.95 -20.14
N LYS A 88 29.40 -3.60 -20.58
CA LYS A 88 28.04 -3.03 -20.52
C LYS A 88 27.71 -2.58 -19.10
N LYS A 89 27.39 -1.29 -18.91
CA LYS A 89 26.92 -0.73 -17.64
C LYS A 89 25.81 -1.60 -17.04
N LYS A 90 25.97 -2.01 -15.78
CA LYS A 90 25.02 -2.87 -15.08
C LYS A 90 23.69 -2.13 -14.89
N LYS A 91 22.58 -2.74 -15.34
CA LYS A 91 21.23 -2.20 -15.11
C LYS A 91 20.76 -2.54 -13.69
N LEU A 92 20.39 -1.52 -12.92
CA LEU A 92 19.82 -1.68 -11.58
C LEU A 92 18.43 -2.32 -11.68
N ARG A 93 18.36 -3.63 -11.42
CA ARG A 93 17.13 -4.42 -11.50
C ARG A 93 16.93 -5.27 -10.24
N GLY A 94 15.69 -5.69 -10.00
CA GLY A 94 15.33 -6.54 -8.87
C GLY A 94 14.98 -5.78 -7.61
N ARG A 95 15.15 -6.43 -6.46
CA ARG A 95 14.69 -5.96 -5.14
C ARG A 95 15.87 -5.68 -4.22
N ASN A 96 15.80 -4.59 -3.46
CA ASN A 96 16.68 -4.36 -2.31
C ASN A 96 16.33 -5.33 -1.19
N LYS A 97 17.22 -6.29 -0.90
CA LYS A 97 16.99 -7.36 0.10
C LYS A 97 17.35 -6.90 1.53
N ASN A 98 18.39 -6.09 1.67
CA ASN A 98 18.92 -5.62 2.97
C ASN A 98 18.62 -4.14 3.14
N ARG A 99 17.33 -3.80 3.24
CA ARG A 99 16.95 -2.42 3.51
C ARG A 99 17.14 -2.15 5.01
N PRO A 100 17.67 -0.98 5.39
CA PRO A 100 17.80 -0.65 6.79
C PRO A 100 16.45 -0.80 7.49
N GLN A 101 16.46 -1.48 8.64
CA GLN A 101 15.31 -1.47 9.52
C GLN A 101 15.19 -0.06 10.09
N ASN A 102 13.97 0.43 10.30
CA ASN A 102 13.78 1.73 10.95
C ASN A 102 14.40 1.65 12.34
N THR A 103 15.56 2.28 12.53
CA THR A 103 16.10 2.56 13.85
C THR A 103 15.25 3.67 14.42
N TYR A 104 14.24 3.29 15.20
CA TYR A 104 13.44 4.25 15.95
C TYR A 104 14.38 5.01 16.89
N SER A 105 14.27 6.35 16.90
CA SER A 105 14.93 7.16 17.93
C SER A 105 14.58 6.58 19.31
N LYS A 106 15.57 6.54 20.22
CA LYS A 106 15.38 6.02 21.57
C LYS A 106 14.14 6.67 22.17
N ASN A 107 13.26 5.86 22.76
CA ASN A 107 11.91 6.21 23.24
C ASN A 107 11.86 7.29 24.35
N THR A 108 12.95 7.99 24.64
CA THR A 108 13.15 8.89 25.78
C THR A 108 12.51 10.28 25.61
N GLY A 109 11.99 10.62 24.43
CA GLY A 109 11.32 11.90 24.16
C GLY A 109 9.81 11.82 23.89
N ARG A 110 9.14 10.74 24.32
CA ARG A 110 7.68 10.57 24.11
C ARG A 110 6.92 10.88 25.39
N ILE A 111 5.73 11.46 25.24
CA ILE A 111 4.76 11.58 26.33
C ILE A 111 4.25 10.18 26.73
N CYS A 112 4.02 9.99 28.02
CA CYS A 112 3.47 8.75 28.55
C CYS A 112 2.06 8.50 27.99
N ALA A 113 1.79 7.28 27.55
CA ALA A 113 0.50 6.91 26.96
C ALA A 113 -0.67 7.00 27.95
N GLU A 114 -0.43 6.78 29.24
CA GLU A 114 -1.47 6.91 30.29
C GLU A 114 -1.77 8.39 30.57
N ILE A 115 -0.73 9.22 30.65
CA ILE A 115 -0.89 10.68 30.76
C ILE A 115 -1.61 11.25 29.52
N LEU A 116 -1.25 10.79 28.33
CA LEU A 116 -1.90 11.19 27.08
C LEU A 116 -3.39 10.79 27.04
N ALA A 117 -3.73 9.69 27.72
CA ALA A 117 -5.10 9.22 27.88
C ALA A 117 -5.82 9.85 29.09
N GLU A 118 -5.23 10.87 29.73
CA GLU A 118 -5.75 11.54 30.93
C GLU A 118 -5.96 10.59 32.11
N LYS A 119 -5.04 9.63 32.29
CA LYS A 119 -5.01 8.65 33.39
C LYS A 119 -3.74 8.76 34.22
N GLU A 120 -3.81 8.35 35.47
CA GLU A 120 -2.63 8.20 36.32
C GLU A 120 -1.71 7.11 35.77
N CYS A 121 -0.40 7.41 35.72
CA CYS A 121 0.60 6.47 35.23
C CYS A 121 0.91 5.41 36.29
N ARG A 122 0.66 4.13 35.99
CA ARG A 122 0.96 2.99 36.87
C ARG A 122 2.43 2.86 37.27
N PHE A 123 3.34 3.49 36.51
CA PHE A 123 4.77 3.46 36.78
C PHE A 123 5.24 4.68 37.58
N GLY A 124 4.40 5.70 37.77
CA GLY A 124 4.74 6.94 38.46
C GLY A 124 6.08 7.50 37.99
N ASP A 125 6.94 7.85 38.94
CA ASP A 125 8.27 8.44 38.68
C ASP A 125 9.27 7.46 38.05
N LYS A 126 8.98 6.15 38.05
CA LYS A 126 9.81 5.13 37.36
C LYS A 126 9.49 5.06 35.87
N CYS A 127 8.52 5.84 35.38
CA CYS A 127 8.18 5.88 33.97
C CYS A 127 9.31 6.54 33.17
N LYS A 128 9.72 5.87 32.09
CA LYS A 128 10.76 6.39 31.16
C LYS A 128 10.25 7.45 30.18
N PHE A 129 8.97 7.82 30.26
CA PHE A 129 8.28 8.72 29.33
C PHE A 129 7.93 10.02 30.05
N ILE A 130 7.81 11.10 29.27
CA ILE A 130 7.53 12.44 29.81
C ILE A 130 6.11 12.48 30.39
N HIS A 131 5.97 13.02 31.61
CA HIS A 131 4.69 13.22 32.28
C HIS A 131 4.24 14.69 32.27
N ASP A 132 5.16 15.64 32.09
CA ASP A 132 4.83 17.06 31.95
C ASP A 132 4.50 17.40 30.49
N ILE A 133 3.24 17.79 30.25
CA ILE A 133 2.76 18.15 28.91
C ILE A 133 3.47 19.39 28.38
N ARG A 134 3.80 20.37 29.22
CA ARG A 134 4.46 21.61 28.79
C ARG A 134 5.90 21.34 28.37
N GLU A 135 6.62 20.51 29.13
CA GLU A 135 7.95 20.03 28.76
C GLU A 135 7.91 19.24 27.44
N TYR A 136 6.92 18.36 27.29
CA TYR A 136 6.73 17.63 26.03
C TYR A 136 6.46 18.57 24.86
N MET A 137 5.54 19.54 25.00
CA MET A 137 5.20 20.48 23.93
C MET A 137 6.40 21.36 23.53
N ALA A 138 7.29 21.69 24.47
CA ALA A 138 8.53 22.43 24.18
C ALA A 138 9.56 21.59 23.39
N SER A 139 9.60 20.27 23.59
CA SER A 139 10.51 19.36 22.87
C SER A 139 9.91 18.78 21.58
N LYS A 140 8.58 18.81 21.44
CA LYS A 140 7.85 18.33 20.28
C LYS A 140 8.21 19.20 19.05
N PRO A 141 8.51 18.59 17.89
CA PRO A 141 8.73 19.37 16.68
C PRO A 141 7.46 20.13 16.26
N PRO A 142 7.58 21.27 15.56
CA PRO A 142 6.44 22.08 15.15
C PRO A 142 5.35 21.29 14.43
N ASP A 143 4.11 21.71 14.61
CA ASP A 143 2.99 21.13 13.88
C ASP A 143 3.13 21.37 12.37
N ILE A 144 2.65 20.41 11.59
CA ILE A 144 2.83 20.38 10.14
C ILE A 144 1.92 21.41 9.45
N ARG A 145 0.70 21.59 9.96
CA ARG A 145 -0.33 22.53 9.49
C ARG A 145 -1.44 22.66 10.53
N ASP A 146 -2.28 23.67 10.34
CA ASP A 146 -3.36 24.05 11.25
C ASP A 146 -4.66 23.27 11.08
N ASN A 147 -4.64 22.11 10.41
CA ASN A 147 -5.82 21.27 10.23
C ASN A 147 -5.51 19.78 10.49
N CYS A 148 -6.12 19.22 11.53
CA CYS A 148 -6.02 17.82 11.90
C CYS A 148 -7.17 16.99 11.33
N TYR A 149 -6.89 16.15 10.34
CA TYR A 149 -7.88 15.24 9.74
C TYR A 149 -8.65 14.40 10.77
N ILE A 150 -7.96 13.88 11.80
CA ILE A 150 -8.59 13.04 12.83
C ILE A 150 -9.60 13.85 13.63
N PHE A 151 -9.24 15.07 14.05
CA PHE A 151 -10.15 15.95 14.78
C PHE A 151 -11.34 16.38 13.90
N SER A 152 -11.08 16.83 12.66
CA SER A 152 -12.14 17.25 11.75
C SER A 152 -13.14 16.14 11.43
N LYS A 153 -12.69 14.89 11.36
CA LYS A 153 -13.53 13.75 11.01
C LYS A 153 -14.25 13.13 12.20
N PHE A 154 -13.61 13.06 13.36
CA PHE A 154 -14.11 12.31 14.51
C PHE A 154 -14.47 13.18 15.71
N GLY A 155 -14.33 14.50 15.61
CA GLY A 155 -14.59 15.46 16.69
C GLY A 155 -13.62 15.40 17.88
N LYS A 156 -12.74 14.38 17.96
CA LYS A 156 -11.69 14.26 18.96
C LYS A 156 -10.46 13.56 18.38
N CYS A 157 -9.28 14.13 18.60
CA CYS A 157 -8.03 13.49 18.17
C CYS A 157 -7.50 12.54 19.25
N THR A 158 -7.38 11.24 18.97
CA THR A 158 -6.89 10.25 19.95
C THR A 158 -5.42 10.46 20.37
N TYR A 159 -4.67 11.29 19.64
CA TYR A 159 -3.27 11.59 19.93
C TYR A 159 -3.07 12.92 20.67
N GLY A 160 -4.12 13.73 20.88
CA GLY A 160 -4.07 14.95 21.70
C GLY A 160 -2.78 15.77 21.52
N PRO A 161 -2.05 16.12 22.60
CA PRO A 161 -0.76 16.81 22.54
C PRO A 161 0.29 16.20 21.59
N ALA A 162 0.30 14.87 21.45
CA ALA A 162 1.27 14.17 20.59
C ALA A 162 0.98 14.33 19.09
N CYS A 163 -0.23 14.74 18.71
CA CYS A 163 -0.63 14.96 17.33
C CYS A 163 0.23 16.04 16.66
N ARG A 164 0.75 15.81 15.44
CA ARG A 164 1.51 16.78 14.63
C ARG A 164 0.65 17.82 13.90
N PHE A 165 -0.60 17.95 14.33
CA PHE A 165 -1.61 18.91 13.88
C PHE A 165 -2.39 19.46 15.09
N GLY A 166 -1.75 19.46 16.27
CA GLY A 166 -2.35 19.71 17.57
C GLY A 166 -2.88 21.13 17.76
N THR A 167 -2.25 22.14 17.15
CA THR A 167 -2.68 23.56 17.23
C THR A 167 -4.16 23.76 16.90
N SER A 168 -4.72 22.91 16.04
CA SER A 168 -6.13 22.97 15.61
C SER A 168 -7.14 22.44 16.64
N HIS A 169 -6.70 21.69 17.65
CA HIS A 169 -7.59 20.96 18.56
C HIS A 169 -7.06 20.87 20.00
N LEU A 170 -6.18 21.79 20.39
CA LEU A 170 -5.67 21.93 21.75
C LEU A 170 -6.06 23.29 22.32
N ASP A 171 -6.47 23.32 23.59
CA ASP A 171 -6.75 24.56 24.31
C ASP A 171 -5.46 25.25 24.82
N SER A 172 -5.62 26.39 25.52
CA SER A 172 -4.49 27.14 26.10
C SER A 172 -3.68 26.36 27.16
N ASN A 173 -4.21 25.25 27.67
CA ASN A 173 -3.55 24.35 28.61
C ASN A 173 -3.03 23.06 27.94
N PHE A 174 -3.03 23.01 26.60
CA PHE A 174 -2.68 21.82 25.82
C PHE A 174 -3.60 20.62 26.08
N LYS A 175 -4.84 20.84 26.50
CA LYS A 175 -5.85 19.78 26.59
C LYS A 175 -6.57 19.61 25.27
N ASN A 176 -6.98 18.38 25.00
CA ASN A 176 -7.65 18.00 23.77
C ASN A 176 -9.08 18.54 23.74
N ILE A 177 -9.39 19.36 22.74
CA ILE A 177 -10.74 19.87 22.51
C ILE A 177 -11.61 18.74 21.94
N ILE A 178 -12.89 18.75 22.30
CA ILE A 178 -13.88 17.82 21.79
C ILE A 178 -14.97 18.63 21.07
N ASN A 179 -15.15 18.37 19.78
CA ASN A 179 -16.31 18.85 19.04
C ASN A 179 -17.49 17.88 19.26
N MET A 180 -18.42 18.29 20.11
CA MET A 180 -19.57 17.47 20.51
C MET A 180 -20.59 17.23 19.38
N GLU A 181 -20.55 18.00 18.28
CA GLU A 181 -21.44 17.79 17.13
C GLU A 181 -21.03 16.59 16.27
N ILE A 182 -19.72 16.25 16.29
CA ILE A 182 -19.13 15.20 15.47
C ILE A 182 -18.70 13.99 16.31
N PHE A 183 -18.33 14.23 17.57
CA PHE A 183 -17.74 13.21 18.43
C PHE A 183 -18.74 12.12 18.79
N ASP A 184 -18.46 10.89 18.36
CA ASP A 184 -19.15 9.68 18.77
C ASP A 184 -18.18 8.72 19.49
N PRO A 185 -18.29 8.54 20.82
CA PRO A 185 -17.42 7.64 21.58
C PRO A 185 -17.65 6.15 21.25
N GLY A 186 -18.79 5.80 20.65
CA GLY A 186 -19.14 4.43 20.24
C GLY A 186 -18.60 4.06 18.85
N LEU A 187 -18.16 5.04 18.05
CA LEU A 187 -17.75 4.83 16.67
C LEU A 187 -16.50 3.95 16.58
N LYS A 188 -16.66 2.74 16.05
CA LYS A 188 -15.55 1.83 15.72
C LYS A 188 -15.38 1.73 14.21
N THR A 189 -14.40 2.44 13.67
CA THR A 189 -14.10 2.35 12.22
C THR A 189 -13.22 1.16 11.86
N VAL A 190 -12.44 0.64 12.81
CA VAL A 190 -11.49 -0.46 12.59
C VAL A 190 -11.67 -1.55 13.65
N THR A 191 -11.80 -2.80 13.20
CA THR A 191 -11.86 -4.01 14.04
C THR A 191 -10.60 -4.87 13.91
N ASN A 192 -10.56 -6.02 14.59
CA ASN A 192 -9.42 -6.96 14.60
C ASN A 192 -8.13 -6.35 15.20
N VAL A 193 -8.28 -5.51 16.23
CA VAL A 193 -7.15 -4.93 16.96
C VAL A 193 -6.65 -5.91 18.02
N LEU A 194 -5.34 -6.18 18.04
CA LEU A 194 -4.73 -7.03 19.06
C LEU A 194 -4.84 -6.38 20.44
N VAL A 195 -5.70 -6.93 21.29
CA VAL A 195 -5.83 -6.52 22.70
C VAL A 195 -4.66 -7.02 23.54
N LYS A 196 -4.29 -6.25 24.58
CA LYS A 196 -3.08 -6.53 25.36
C LYS A 196 -3.15 -7.88 26.10
N GLU A 197 -4.32 -8.24 26.59
CA GLU A 197 -4.54 -9.51 27.29
C GLU A 197 -4.28 -10.71 26.38
N LEU A 198 -4.87 -10.69 25.18
CA LEU A 198 -4.65 -11.71 24.16
C LEU A 198 -3.18 -11.80 23.76
N GLN A 199 -2.52 -10.66 23.55
CA GLN A 199 -1.08 -10.62 23.26
C GLN A 199 -0.26 -11.31 24.35
N VAL A 200 -0.56 -11.05 25.62
CA VAL A 200 0.11 -11.68 26.76
C VAL A 200 -0.17 -13.19 26.80
N LYS A 201 -1.41 -13.62 26.53
CA LYS A 201 -1.76 -15.05 26.43
C LYS A 201 -0.95 -15.75 25.34
N LEU A 202 -0.79 -15.15 24.17
CA LEU A 202 0.01 -15.71 23.07
C LEU A 202 1.51 -15.75 23.40
N TRP A 203 2.07 -14.67 23.96
CA TRP A 203 3.49 -14.63 24.37
C TRP A 203 3.83 -15.65 25.44
N LYS A 204 2.98 -15.77 26.45
CA LYS A 204 3.15 -16.74 27.53
C LYS A 204 2.76 -18.16 27.12
N ARG A 205 2.31 -18.37 25.88
CA ARG A 205 1.85 -19.66 25.37
C ARG A 205 0.71 -20.26 26.22
N LYS A 206 -0.20 -19.39 26.67
CA LYS A 206 -1.37 -19.71 27.51
C LYS A 206 -2.71 -19.62 26.76
N TYR A 207 -2.67 -19.38 25.45
CA TYR A 207 -3.89 -19.39 24.63
C TYR A 207 -4.45 -20.82 24.51
N ASN A 208 -5.75 -20.98 24.66
CA ASN A 208 -6.40 -22.30 24.61
C ASN A 208 -6.63 -22.76 23.17
N PHE A 209 -5.83 -23.72 22.71
CA PHE A 209 -5.97 -24.34 21.40
C PHE A 209 -6.72 -25.69 21.43
N GLY A 210 -7.67 -25.86 22.34
CA GLY A 210 -8.39 -27.13 22.55
C GLY A 210 -9.03 -27.68 21.27
N LYS A 211 -9.72 -26.83 20.49
CA LYS A 211 -10.35 -27.23 19.21
C LYS A 211 -9.28 -27.72 18.21
N ALA A 212 -8.22 -26.94 18.01
CA ALA A 212 -7.14 -27.31 17.10
C ALA A 212 -6.40 -28.58 17.56
N ASN A 213 -6.11 -28.73 18.85
CA ASN A 213 -5.45 -29.92 19.41
C ASN A 213 -6.27 -31.18 19.14
N LYS A 214 -7.58 -31.14 19.40
CA LYS A 214 -8.49 -32.27 19.15
C LYS A 214 -8.44 -32.69 17.68
N ILE A 215 -8.61 -31.75 16.76
CA ILE A 215 -8.55 -32.00 15.31
C ILE A 215 -7.20 -32.57 14.88
N LEU A 216 -6.09 -31.97 15.34
CA LEU A 216 -4.74 -32.43 14.98
C LEU A 216 -4.47 -33.86 15.47
N ASN A 217 -4.97 -34.23 16.65
CA ASN A 217 -4.86 -35.58 17.20
C ASN A 217 -5.68 -36.58 16.38
N GLU A 218 -6.93 -36.26 16.04
CA GLU A 218 -7.78 -37.09 15.16
C GLU A 218 -7.15 -37.32 13.78
N MET A 219 -6.42 -36.33 13.27
CA MET A 219 -5.69 -36.41 12.00
C MET A 219 -4.34 -37.15 12.09
N GLY A 220 -3.94 -37.62 13.29
CA GLY A 220 -2.64 -38.25 13.53
C GLY A 220 -1.45 -37.33 13.27
N VAL A 221 -1.64 -36.01 13.36
CA VAL A 221 -0.56 -35.03 13.16
C VAL A 221 0.18 -34.83 14.47
N LYS A 222 1.39 -35.41 14.56
CA LYS A 222 2.30 -35.14 15.68
C LYS A 222 2.68 -33.66 15.66
N SER A 223 2.21 -32.91 16.66
CA SER A 223 2.52 -31.50 16.80
C SER A 223 3.94 -31.32 17.34
N LYS A 224 4.69 -30.37 16.77
CA LYS A 224 5.94 -29.88 17.37
C LYS A 224 5.68 -28.74 18.37
N PHE A 225 4.46 -28.21 18.38
CA PHE A 225 4.00 -27.14 19.28
C PHE A 225 3.35 -27.66 20.57
N THR A 226 2.73 -28.85 20.58
CA THR A 226 2.05 -29.45 21.75
C THR A 226 2.98 -29.60 22.93
N ASP A 227 4.21 -30.09 22.71
CA ASP A 227 5.20 -30.32 23.77
C ASP A 227 5.57 -29.06 24.56
N ILE A 228 5.33 -27.88 24.00
CA ILE A 228 5.67 -26.59 24.63
C ILE A 228 4.45 -25.98 25.34
N TYR A 229 3.26 -26.05 24.75
CA TYR A 229 2.04 -25.48 25.32
C TYR A 229 1.47 -26.37 26.43
N GLU A 230 1.52 -27.69 26.27
CA GLU A 230 1.00 -28.65 27.26
C GLU A 230 1.87 -28.69 28.53
N LYS A 231 3.21 -28.64 28.41
CA LYS A 231 4.12 -28.59 29.56
C LYS A 231 3.87 -27.40 30.49
N ASN A 232 3.55 -26.23 29.92
CA ASN A 232 3.28 -25.02 30.71
C ASN A 232 1.89 -25.06 31.37
N SER A 233 0.88 -25.64 30.70
CA SER A 233 -0.46 -25.81 31.29
C SER A 233 -0.47 -26.81 32.46
N ALA A 234 0.37 -27.86 32.40
CA ALA A 234 0.53 -28.84 33.48
C ALA A 234 1.34 -28.33 34.68
N GLN A 235 2.19 -27.31 34.48
CA GLN A 235 2.93 -26.65 35.56
C GLN A 235 2.05 -25.69 36.37
N ASP A 236 1.12 -24.98 35.72
CA ASP A 236 0.21 -24.07 36.41
C ASP A 236 -0.87 -24.82 37.23
N SER A 237 -1.36 -25.98 36.75
CA SER A 237 -2.32 -26.82 37.50
C SER A 237 -1.71 -27.47 38.74
N LYS A 238 -0.43 -27.85 38.70
CA LYS A 238 0.31 -28.26 39.91
C LYS A 238 0.51 -27.10 40.88
N THR A 239 0.81 -25.90 40.39
CA THR A 239 1.05 -24.73 41.23
C THR A 239 -0.23 -24.23 41.93
N THR A 240 -1.39 -24.30 41.27
CA THR A 240 -2.70 -23.99 41.88
C THR A 240 -3.13 -25.03 42.92
N SER A 241 -2.88 -26.33 42.69
CA SER A 241 -3.15 -27.35 43.72
C SER A 241 -2.26 -27.18 44.97
N LEU A 242 -0.99 -26.78 44.79
CA LEU A 242 -0.04 -26.56 45.89
C LEU A 242 -0.28 -25.25 46.65
N THR A 243 -0.87 -24.22 46.02
CA THR A 243 -1.25 -22.97 46.71
C THR A 243 -2.56 -23.14 47.47
N SER A 244 -3.54 -23.89 46.95
CA SER A 244 -4.76 -24.21 47.69
C SER A 244 -4.50 -25.11 48.92
N GLN A 245 -3.51 -26.01 48.84
CA GLN A 245 -3.12 -26.86 49.98
C GLN A 245 -2.29 -26.08 51.03
N LYS A 246 -1.44 -25.12 50.61
CA LYS A 246 -0.66 -24.29 51.56
C LYS A 246 -1.43 -23.13 52.19
N MET A 247 -2.55 -22.69 51.62
CA MET A 247 -3.39 -21.64 52.22
C MET A 247 -4.33 -22.17 53.32
N LEU A 248 -4.45 -23.49 53.50
CA LEU A 248 -5.25 -24.10 54.57
C LEU A 248 -4.44 -24.45 55.84
N GLU A 249 -3.11 -24.45 55.78
CA GLU A 249 -2.24 -24.91 56.89
C GLU A 249 -1.44 -23.80 57.61
N SER A 250 -1.47 -22.55 57.15
CA SER A 250 -0.74 -21.45 57.81
C SER A 250 -1.69 -20.41 58.41
N GLY A 251 -2.44 -20.83 59.42
CA GLY A 251 -3.33 -19.97 60.21
C GLY A 251 -3.05 -20.05 61.70
N ILE A 252 -1.78 -19.97 62.13
CA ILE A 252 -1.44 -19.79 63.56
C ILE A 252 -0.30 -18.77 63.71
N SER A 253 -0.63 -17.77 64.52
CA SER A 253 0.13 -16.63 65.05
C SER A 253 1.58 -16.90 65.46
N LYS A 254 2.49 -15.96 65.17
CA LYS A 254 3.39 -15.36 66.19
C LYS A 254 4.20 -14.15 65.71
N GLN A 255 4.51 -13.33 66.70
CA GLN A 255 5.07 -11.99 66.74
C GLN A 255 6.55 -11.88 66.36
N VAL A 256 6.90 -10.70 65.83
CA VAL A 256 8.06 -9.82 66.14
C VAL A 256 9.45 -10.47 66.24
N GLN A 257 10.37 -10.07 65.34
CA GLN A 257 11.57 -9.32 65.72
C GLN A 257 12.28 -8.70 64.51
N VAL A 258 12.67 -7.45 64.71
CA VAL A 258 13.54 -6.62 63.86
C VAL A 258 14.97 -6.98 64.21
N GLU A 259 15.79 -7.30 63.22
CA GLU A 259 17.25 -7.15 63.33
C GLU A 259 17.85 -6.77 61.98
N LYS A 260 18.78 -5.83 62.07
CA LYS A 260 19.57 -5.21 61.00
C LYS A 260 20.68 -6.18 60.60
N ASP A 261 21.12 -6.12 59.35
CA ASP A 261 22.55 -6.04 59.06
C ASP A 261 22.79 -5.48 57.65
N GLU A 262 23.66 -4.47 57.63
CA GLU A 262 24.32 -3.89 56.46
C GLU A 262 25.54 -4.75 56.10
N GLN A 263 25.86 -4.91 54.81
CA GLN A 263 27.19 -4.58 54.28
C GLN A 263 27.34 -4.87 52.78
N GLU A 264 28.20 -4.04 52.19
CA GLU A 264 28.45 -3.74 50.78
C GLU A 264 29.34 -4.76 50.03
N SER A 265 29.45 -4.47 48.72
CA SER A 265 30.48 -4.81 47.72
C SER A 265 29.93 -5.71 46.61
N GLY A 266 30.07 -5.44 45.31
CA GLY A 266 31.00 -4.58 44.59
C GLY A 266 31.72 -5.42 43.53
N ILE A 267 31.48 -5.08 42.25
CA ILE A 267 32.45 -5.14 41.13
C ILE A 267 32.42 -6.34 40.14
N LEU A 268 32.19 -5.95 38.86
CA LEU A 268 32.74 -6.39 37.54
C LEU A 268 32.12 -7.47 36.61
N ASN A 269 32.07 -7.00 35.35
CA ASN A 269 31.74 -7.58 34.03
C ASN A 269 32.47 -8.86 33.58
N SER A 270 31.84 -9.63 32.69
CA SER A 270 32.35 -10.19 31.40
C SER A 270 31.26 -11.07 30.75
N SER A 271 30.70 -10.72 29.58
CA SER A 271 31.12 -10.98 28.19
C SER A 271 31.01 -12.43 27.67
N ASN A 272 30.30 -12.55 26.53
CA ASN A 272 30.44 -13.50 25.41
C ASN A 272 30.26 -15.01 25.64
N ILE A 273 29.18 -15.56 25.04
CA ILE A 273 29.20 -16.92 24.48
C ILE A 273 28.58 -16.90 23.07
N SER A 274 29.42 -17.20 22.09
CA SER A 274 29.08 -17.59 20.73
C SER A 274 29.13 -19.12 20.60
N CYS A 275 28.25 -19.70 19.79
CA CYS A 275 28.33 -21.06 19.25
C CYS A 275 27.36 -21.11 18.06
N GLY A 276 27.63 -21.70 16.90
CA GLY A 276 28.72 -22.54 16.43
C GLY A 276 28.18 -23.24 15.18
N ASN A 277 28.93 -23.16 14.07
CA ASN A 277 28.61 -23.78 12.79
C ASN A 277 28.54 -25.31 12.89
N VAL A 278 27.55 -25.94 12.26
CA VAL A 278 27.60 -27.36 11.90
C VAL A 278 27.12 -27.52 10.45
N GLN A 279 28.01 -28.02 9.59
CA GLN A 279 27.75 -28.42 8.20
C GLN A 279 26.98 -29.76 8.17
N PRO A 280 26.14 -30.05 7.16
CA PRO A 280 25.68 -31.41 6.89
C PRO A 280 26.57 -32.08 5.83
N LEU A 281 27.13 -33.22 6.24
CA LEU A 281 27.87 -34.18 5.43
C LEU A 281 26.91 -34.92 4.47
N VAL A 282 27.29 -34.97 3.20
CA VAL A 282 26.66 -35.76 2.14
C VAL A 282 27.05 -37.23 2.33
N THR A 283 26.08 -38.14 2.33
CA THR A 283 26.31 -39.56 2.04
C THR A 283 25.33 -40.03 0.97
N VAL A 284 25.92 -40.54 -0.10
CA VAL A 284 25.27 -41.20 -1.24
C VAL A 284 25.15 -42.67 -0.87
N SER A 285 23.97 -43.26 -1.07
CA SER A 285 23.82 -44.72 -1.17
C SER A 285 23.02 -45.03 -2.42
N THR A 286 23.73 -45.60 -3.39
CA THR A 286 23.23 -46.30 -4.57
C THR A 286 22.59 -47.63 -4.16
N ASP A 287 21.48 -48.00 -4.81
CA ASP A 287 21.19 -49.40 -5.12
C ASP A 287 20.21 -49.50 -6.31
N GLU A 288 20.69 -50.15 -7.37
CA GLU A 288 19.92 -50.82 -8.42
C GLU A 288 19.46 -52.18 -7.83
N SER A 289 18.30 -52.80 -8.13
CA SER A 289 17.97 -53.45 -9.40
C SER A 289 16.64 -54.25 -9.27
N ALA A 290 16.10 -54.66 -10.43
CA ALA A 290 15.10 -55.70 -10.73
C ALA A 290 13.61 -55.28 -10.69
N LYS A 291 12.94 -55.00 -11.84
CA LYS A 291 12.45 -55.87 -12.94
C LYS A 291 11.46 -56.97 -12.51
N HIS A 292 10.19 -56.76 -12.85
CA HIS A 292 9.30 -57.78 -13.41
C HIS A 292 8.34 -57.14 -14.43
N VAL A 293 8.07 -57.90 -15.50
CA VAL A 293 7.37 -57.54 -16.74
C VAL A 293 6.06 -58.34 -16.83
N LEU A 294 5.15 -57.89 -17.72
CA LEU A 294 3.94 -58.53 -18.31
C LEU A 294 2.61 -58.16 -17.62
N SER A 295 1.49 -57.88 -18.29
CA SER A 295 1.11 -57.69 -19.70
C SER A 295 -0.36 -57.22 -19.76
N ILE A 296 -0.67 -56.39 -20.76
CA ILE A 296 -1.86 -56.34 -21.63
C ILE A 296 -3.17 -56.99 -21.11
N ASP A 297 -4.27 -56.21 -21.05
CA ASP A 297 -5.47 -56.58 -21.82
C ASP A 297 -6.43 -55.42 -22.11
N GLU A 298 -7.13 -55.59 -23.23
CA GLU A 298 -7.85 -54.61 -24.03
C GLU A 298 -9.37 -54.88 -23.96
N SER A 299 -10.18 -53.85 -24.25
CA SER A 299 -11.46 -53.94 -24.98
C SER A 299 -12.82 -54.24 -24.29
N ALA A 300 -13.81 -53.56 -24.88
CA ALA A 300 -15.25 -53.83 -25.04
C ALA A 300 -16.21 -53.13 -24.04
N LYS A 301 -16.88 -52.04 -24.46
CA LYS A 301 -18.13 -51.96 -25.27
C LYS A 301 -19.36 -52.54 -24.58
N HIS A 302 -20.29 -51.67 -24.20
CA HIS A 302 -21.72 -51.92 -24.39
C HIS A 302 -22.48 -50.62 -24.68
N VAL A 303 -23.22 -50.67 -25.78
CA VAL A 303 -24.17 -49.71 -26.35
C VAL A 303 -25.57 -50.06 -25.87
N LEU A 304 -26.43 -49.05 -25.63
CA LEU A 304 -27.89 -48.96 -25.89
C LEU A 304 -28.25 -47.46 -25.69
N SER A 305 -28.51 -46.58 -26.69
CA SER A 305 -29.71 -46.40 -27.55
C SER A 305 -31.03 -46.46 -26.78
N ILE A 306 -32.07 -45.62 -26.90
CA ILE A 306 -32.53 -44.50 -27.75
C ILE A 306 -33.80 -44.01 -27.01
N ASP A 307 -34.16 -42.71 -27.02
CA ASP A 307 -35.49 -42.27 -27.49
C ASP A 307 -35.69 -40.74 -27.52
N ASN A 308 -36.37 -40.32 -28.58
CA ASN A 308 -36.58 -38.97 -29.11
C ASN A 308 -37.88 -38.32 -28.59
N GLY A 309 -38.00 -36.98 -28.74
CA GLY A 309 -39.32 -36.33 -28.80
C GLY A 309 -39.34 -34.81 -28.59
N SER A 310 -39.24 -34.06 -29.69
CA SER A 310 -39.52 -32.61 -29.86
C SER A 310 -41.05 -32.30 -29.83
N PRO A 311 -41.63 -31.11 -30.17
CA PRO A 311 -41.08 -29.76 -30.44
C PRO A 311 -41.94 -28.54 -29.93
N ASP A 312 -41.44 -27.33 -30.21
CA ASP A 312 -42.11 -26.04 -30.54
C ASP A 312 -43.16 -25.35 -29.63
N THR A 313 -42.92 -24.07 -29.32
CA THR A 313 -43.66 -22.92 -29.90
C THR A 313 -43.13 -21.56 -29.42
N ASP A 314 -42.86 -20.68 -30.40
CA ASP A 314 -42.68 -19.23 -30.28
C ASP A 314 -44.00 -18.52 -29.90
N VAL A 315 -43.94 -17.44 -29.09
CA VAL A 315 -44.72 -16.20 -29.30
C VAL A 315 -44.01 -14.99 -28.66
N ASN A 316 -43.80 -13.95 -29.47
CA ASN A 316 -43.34 -12.59 -29.15
C ASN A 316 -44.29 -11.81 -28.20
N ILE A 317 -43.78 -10.79 -27.50
CA ILE A 317 -44.16 -9.36 -27.68
C ILE A 317 -43.51 -8.49 -26.57
N GLU A 318 -42.91 -7.40 -27.07
CA GLU A 318 -42.60 -6.07 -26.54
C GLU A 318 -43.41 -5.62 -25.28
N THR A 319 -43.10 -4.61 -24.46
CA THR A 319 -42.42 -3.32 -24.67
C THR A 319 -42.23 -2.64 -23.29
N THR A 320 -41.11 -1.91 -23.13
CA THR A 320 -40.93 -0.61 -22.43
C THR A 320 -41.23 -0.32 -20.95
N ALA A 321 -40.30 0.51 -20.42
CA ALA A 321 -40.46 1.63 -19.46
C ALA A 321 -40.44 1.28 -17.96
N ARG A 322 -39.34 1.58 -17.26
CA ARG A 322 -38.91 2.88 -16.67
C ARG A 322 -39.49 3.13 -15.26
N ASN A 323 -38.54 3.19 -14.33
CA ASN A 323 -38.34 4.19 -13.29
C ASN A 323 -39.29 4.33 -12.10
N ASN A 324 -38.59 4.45 -10.96
CA ASN A 324 -38.86 5.24 -9.77
C ASN A 324 -39.65 4.60 -8.63
N CYS A 325 -38.83 4.15 -7.67
CA CYS A 325 -39.09 4.12 -6.24
C CYS A 325 -39.19 5.55 -5.71
N ASP A 326 -40.25 5.85 -4.96
CA ASP A 326 -40.23 6.89 -3.93
C ASP A 326 -41.04 6.44 -2.71
N MET A 327 -40.32 6.41 -1.59
CA MET A 327 -40.70 6.76 -0.22
C MET A 327 -42.18 6.92 0.14
N LEU A 328 -42.65 6.16 1.14
CA LEU A 328 -43.58 6.67 2.14
C LEU A 328 -43.31 6.04 3.53
N GLN A 329 -43.09 6.93 4.50
CA GLN A 329 -43.13 6.69 5.94
C GLN A 329 -44.58 6.51 6.40
N HIS A 330 -44.82 5.71 7.46
CA HIS A 330 -45.71 6.10 8.55
C HIS A 330 -45.49 5.28 9.84
N SER A 331 -45.60 6.01 10.94
CA SER A 331 -45.47 5.73 12.37
C SER A 331 -46.70 5.01 12.97
N ILE A 332 -46.63 4.40 14.17
CA ILE A 332 -47.18 4.83 15.50
C ILE A 332 -47.42 3.50 16.34
N PRO A 333 -47.59 3.41 17.69
CA PRO A 333 -46.82 3.82 18.90
C PRO A 333 -46.57 2.65 19.92
N ALA A 334 -45.99 3.00 21.08
CA ALA A 334 -45.88 2.18 22.30
C ALA A 334 -47.11 2.25 23.23
N ASN A 335 -47.43 1.15 23.95
CA ASN A 335 -47.83 1.19 25.37
C ASN A 335 -47.89 -0.21 26.08
N SER A 336 -47.16 -0.29 27.20
CA SER A 336 -47.43 -0.87 28.54
C SER A 336 -48.06 -2.26 28.83
N ALA A 337 -47.33 -2.97 29.70
CA ALA A 337 -47.72 -3.62 30.98
C ALA A 337 -48.30 -5.05 31.04
N GLU A 338 -47.40 -5.94 31.50
CA GLU A 338 -47.50 -7.02 32.51
C GLU A 338 -48.86 -7.63 32.93
N LYS A 339 -48.88 -8.98 32.92
CA LYS A 339 -49.56 -9.79 33.96
C LYS A 339 -48.86 -11.14 34.14
N GLU A 340 -48.39 -11.38 35.36
CA GLU A 340 -47.85 -12.65 35.86
C GLU A 340 -48.92 -13.74 35.94
N THR A 341 -48.50 -15.02 35.85
CA THR A 341 -49.22 -16.12 36.49
C THR A 341 -48.23 -17.21 36.97
N LYS A 342 -48.36 -17.57 38.24
CA LYS A 342 -47.54 -18.52 39.02
C LYS A 342 -47.84 -19.99 38.69
N ILE A 343 -46.81 -20.82 38.64
CA ILE A 343 -46.77 -22.26 39.00
C ILE A 343 -45.32 -22.51 39.44
N GLY A 344 -44.90 -23.13 40.54
CA GLY A 344 -45.46 -24.11 41.47
C GLY A 344 -44.26 -25.00 41.85
N HIS A 345 -43.79 -24.94 43.10
CA HIS A 345 -42.59 -25.64 43.56
C HIS A 345 -42.89 -27.14 43.71
N LEU A 346 -42.12 -28.00 43.04
CA LEU A 346 -41.99 -29.42 43.36
C LEU A 346 -40.51 -29.79 43.42
N GLU A 347 -40.06 -30.21 44.59
CA GLU A 347 -38.77 -30.86 44.80
C GLU A 347 -38.82 -32.30 44.27
N SER A 348 -37.81 -32.71 43.50
CA SER A 348 -37.46 -34.13 43.38
C SER A 348 -35.96 -34.32 43.09
N LYS A 349 -35.28 -34.84 44.13
CA LYS A 349 -34.24 -35.88 44.19
C LYS A 349 -33.24 -36.02 43.04
N GLY A 350 -31.98 -36.14 43.45
CA GLY A 350 -30.80 -36.18 42.62
C GLY A 350 -30.80 -37.23 41.53
N ASP A 351 -30.26 -36.82 40.39
CA ASP A 351 -29.70 -37.71 39.40
C ASP A 351 -28.45 -37.04 38.81
N ASN A 352 -27.46 -37.87 38.51
CA ASN A 352 -26.07 -37.51 38.24
C ASN A 352 -25.93 -36.31 37.28
N GLN A 353 -25.23 -35.26 37.73
CA GLN A 353 -24.67 -34.23 36.84
C GLN A 353 -23.76 -34.91 35.82
N ARG A 354 -24.29 -35.20 34.63
CA ARG A 354 -23.46 -35.33 33.43
C ARG A 354 -22.92 -33.95 33.15
N ASP A 355 -21.62 -33.83 33.40
CA ASP A 355 -20.76 -32.74 32.97
C ASP A 355 -21.04 -32.43 31.48
N THR A 356 -21.78 -31.35 31.21
CA THR A 356 -21.99 -30.83 29.85
C THR A 356 -20.75 -30.07 29.42
N SER A 357 -19.61 -30.73 29.40
CA SER A 357 -18.37 -30.18 28.86
C SER A 357 -18.47 -30.16 27.33
N ASP A 358 -18.47 -28.94 26.78
CA ASP A 358 -18.23 -28.55 25.38
C ASP A 358 -18.05 -29.71 24.39
N THR A 359 -19.15 -30.26 23.89
CA THR A 359 -19.07 -31.09 22.69
C THR A 359 -18.86 -30.14 21.51
N PHE A 360 -17.60 -29.95 21.11
CA PHE A 360 -17.26 -29.25 19.87
C PHE A 360 -17.97 -29.93 18.69
N ILE A 361 -19.00 -29.26 18.14
CA ILE A 361 -19.74 -29.71 16.96
C ILE A 361 -19.12 -29.02 15.75
N ARG A 362 -18.54 -29.81 14.84
CA ARG A 362 -18.03 -29.34 13.55
C ARG A 362 -19.20 -28.97 12.65
N LEU A 363 -19.21 -27.74 12.13
CA LEU A 363 -20.19 -27.33 11.13
C LEU A 363 -20.05 -28.18 9.85
N ARG A 364 -21.19 -28.64 9.35
CA ARG A 364 -21.29 -29.24 8.02
C ARG A 364 -21.01 -28.17 6.97
N PRO A 365 -20.49 -28.54 5.78
CA PRO A 365 -20.22 -27.57 4.72
C PRO A 365 -21.41 -26.66 4.37
N GLN A 366 -22.64 -27.17 4.49
CA GLN A 366 -23.87 -26.43 4.23
C GLN A 366 -24.21 -25.36 5.30
N GLU A 367 -23.71 -25.55 6.52
CA GLU A 367 -23.96 -24.68 7.68
C GLU A 367 -22.94 -23.53 7.77
N LYS A 368 -21.84 -23.63 7.02
CA LYS A 368 -20.83 -22.57 6.95
C LYS A 368 -21.38 -21.34 6.26
N LYS A 369 -20.89 -20.16 6.68
CA LYS A 369 -21.17 -18.89 6.00
C LYS A 369 -20.85 -19.04 4.52
N LYS A 370 -21.77 -18.64 3.64
CA LYS A 370 -21.56 -18.67 2.19
C LYS A 370 -21.28 -17.27 1.68
N ILE A 371 -20.28 -17.15 0.83
CA ILE A 371 -20.00 -15.93 0.07
C ILE A 371 -20.31 -16.22 -1.40
N SER A 372 -21.08 -15.33 -2.02
CA SER A 372 -21.19 -15.31 -3.48
C SER A 372 -19.91 -14.70 -4.05
N PHE A 373 -19.09 -15.51 -4.73
CA PHE A 373 -17.85 -15.04 -5.37
C PHE A 373 -18.06 -14.62 -6.84
N SER A 374 -19.22 -14.91 -7.42
CA SER A 374 -19.49 -14.70 -8.84
C SER A 374 -19.44 -13.22 -9.23
N ASN A 375 -18.74 -12.91 -10.33
CA ASN A 375 -18.63 -11.57 -10.93
C ASN A 375 -18.14 -10.48 -9.98
N LYS A 376 -17.33 -10.84 -8.96
CA LYS A 376 -16.74 -9.88 -8.02
C LYS A 376 -15.32 -9.50 -8.42
N LEU A 377 -14.99 -8.23 -8.25
CA LEU A 377 -13.63 -7.72 -8.42
C LEU A 377 -12.86 -7.83 -7.11
N TYR A 378 -11.77 -8.61 -7.13
CA TYR A 378 -11.00 -8.90 -5.92
C TYR A 378 -9.65 -8.19 -5.94
N LEU A 379 -9.42 -7.28 -4.98
CA LEU A 379 -8.09 -6.74 -4.72
C LEU A 379 -7.16 -7.81 -4.12
N ALA A 380 -6.07 -8.10 -4.81
CA ALA A 380 -5.09 -9.08 -4.33
C ALA A 380 -4.47 -8.70 -2.97
N PRO A 381 -4.05 -9.68 -2.16
CA PRO A 381 -3.19 -9.44 -1.01
C PRO A 381 -1.78 -9.05 -1.49
N LEU A 382 -1.34 -7.83 -1.15
CA LEU A 382 -0.14 -7.20 -1.71
C LEU A 382 0.87 -6.82 -0.62
N THR A 383 1.86 -7.67 -0.35
CA THR A 383 2.86 -7.41 0.70
C THR A 383 3.55 -6.05 0.55
N THR A 384 3.60 -5.29 1.65
CA THR A 384 4.06 -3.92 1.86
C THR A 384 3.08 -2.82 1.45
N VAL A 385 2.25 -3.02 0.43
CA VAL A 385 1.46 -1.93 -0.19
C VAL A 385 -0.05 -2.14 -0.10
N GLY A 386 -0.51 -3.36 0.15
CA GLY A 386 -1.91 -3.74 0.38
C GLY A 386 -2.38 -3.48 1.82
N ASN A 387 -1.80 -2.48 2.48
CA ASN A 387 -2.16 -2.07 3.83
C ASN A 387 -3.58 -1.49 3.87
N LEU A 388 -4.15 -1.39 5.07
CA LEU A 388 -5.54 -0.94 5.25
C LEU A 388 -5.85 0.40 4.55
N PRO A 389 -5.00 1.45 4.64
CA PRO A 389 -5.21 2.69 3.89
C PRO A 389 -5.36 2.49 2.39
N PHE A 390 -4.51 1.67 1.76
CA PHE A 390 -4.60 1.40 0.32
C PHE A 390 -5.85 0.60 -0.06
N ARG A 391 -6.25 -0.38 0.76
CA ARG A 391 -7.47 -1.17 0.52
C ARG A 391 -8.72 -0.29 0.57
N ARG A 392 -8.77 0.69 1.46
CA ARG A 392 -9.87 1.67 1.54
C ARG A 392 -10.00 2.48 0.25
N ILE A 393 -8.87 2.94 -0.33
CA ILE A 393 -8.87 3.62 -1.64
C ILE A 393 -9.48 2.71 -2.70
N CYS A 394 -9.01 1.47 -2.81
CA CYS A 394 -9.51 0.53 -3.81
C CYS A 394 -10.99 0.18 -3.59
N LYS A 395 -11.43 0.05 -2.32
CA LYS A 395 -12.81 -0.24 -1.96
C LYS A 395 -13.73 0.90 -2.37
N ARG A 396 -13.37 2.15 -2.08
CA ARG A 396 -14.11 3.34 -2.56
C ARG A 396 -14.18 3.40 -4.09
N LEU A 397 -13.10 3.00 -4.77
CA LEU A 397 -13.03 2.95 -6.23
C LEU A 397 -13.67 1.70 -6.85
N GLY A 398 -14.33 0.86 -6.05
CA GLY A 398 -15.19 -0.21 -6.56
C GLY A 398 -14.63 -1.63 -6.44
N ALA A 399 -13.57 -1.88 -5.67
CA ALA A 399 -13.21 -3.26 -5.32
C ALA A 399 -14.33 -3.90 -4.48
N ASP A 400 -14.77 -5.11 -4.83
CA ASP A 400 -15.85 -5.80 -4.12
C ASP A 400 -15.31 -6.58 -2.92
N ILE A 401 -14.19 -7.28 -3.14
CA ILE A 401 -13.51 -8.10 -2.13
C ILE A 401 -12.14 -7.49 -1.83
N THR A 402 -11.83 -7.36 -0.55
CA THR A 402 -10.50 -6.97 -0.07
C THR A 402 -9.90 -8.08 0.79
N CYS A 403 -8.56 -8.17 0.80
CA CYS A 403 -7.86 -9.11 1.65
C CYS A 403 -6.63 -8.45 2.25
N GLY A 404 -6.38 -8.73 3.54
CA GLY A 404 -5.19 -8.29 4.25
C GLY A 404 -3.90 -8.79 3.58
N GLU A 405 -2.79 -8.15 3.92
CA GLU A 405 -1.49 -8.66 3.48
C GLU A 405 -1.22 -10.06 4.06
N MET A 406 -0.30 -10.79 3.43
CA MET A 406 0.08 -12.13 3.88
C MET A 406 0.66 -12.09 5.31
N ALA A 407 -0.05 -12.68 6.26
CA ALA A 407 0.40 -12.84 7.63
C ALA A 407 1.10 -14.19 7.85
N VAL A 408 2.29 -14.20 8.43
CA VAL A 408 3.05 -15.42 8.75
C VAL A 408 2.50 -16.03 10.03
N GLY A 409 1.94 -17.25 9.93
CA GLY A 409 1.21 -17.90 11.01
C GLY A 409 2.03 -18.09 12.30
N THR A 410 3.33 -18.37 12.19
CA THR A 410 4.19 -18.49 13.39
C THR A 410 4.31 -17.18 14.17
N ASN A 411 4.40 -16.05 13.48
CA ASN A 411 4.48 -14.73 14.10
C ASN A 411 3.14 -14.31 14.69
N LEU A 412 2.05 -14.70 14.02
CA LEU A 412 0.69 -14.46 14.49
C LEU A 412 0.42 -15.14 15.83
N LEU A 413 0.76 -16.43 15.93
CA LEU A 413 0.68 -17.22 17.18
C LEU A 413 1.61 -16.70 18.28
N GLN A 414 2.65 -15.94 17.93
CA GLN A 414 3.54 -15.26 18.87
C GLN A 414 3.04 -13.86 19.23
N GLY A 415 1.81 -13.46 18.90
CA GLY A 415 1.28 -12.14 19.28
C GLY A 415 2.10 -10.95 18.77
N GLN A 416 2.84 -11.11 17.67
CA GLN A 416 3.68 -10.04 17.11
C GLN A 416 2.78 -8.92 16.56
N ALA A 417 2.89 -7.72 17.13
CA ALA A 417 2.00 -6.60 16.79
C ALA A 417 2.03 -6.21 15.30
N SER A 418 3.20 -6.32 14.66
CA SER A 418 3.34 -6.07 13.22
C SER A 418 2.57 -7.05 12.35
N GLU A 419 2.43 -8.31 12.79
CA GLU A 419 1.70 -9.35 12.07
C GLU A 419 0.19 -9.17 12.23
N TRP A 420 -0.24 -8.87 13.46
CA TRP A 420 -1.64 -8.58 13.79
C TRP A 420 -2.16 -7.32 13.08
N ALA A 421 -1.30 -6.33 12.83
CA ALA A 421 -1.68 -5.14 12.07
C ALA A 421 -2.17 -5.47 10.64
N LEU A 422 -1.73 -6.59 10.06
CA LEU A 422 -2.13 -7.02 8.72
C LEU A 422 -3.57 -7.54 8.66
N LEU A 423 -4.15 -7.90 9.81
CA LEU A 423 -5.48 -8.52 9.94
C LEU A 423 -6.60 -7.52 10.24
N LYS A 424 -6.25 -6.23 10.41
CA LYS A 424 -7.21 -5.16 10.69
C LYS A 424 -8.19 -4.98 9.53
N ARG A 425 -9.48 -4.85 9.87
CA ARG A 425 -10.60 -4.57 8.95
C ARG A 425 -11.11 -3.15 9.18
N HIS A 426 -11.43 -2.41 8.14
CA HIS A 426 -12.20 -1.16 8.24
C HIS A 426 -13.68 -1.40 7.95
N ALA A 427 -14.57 -0.63 8.56
CA ALA A 427 -16.03 -0.76 8.44
C ALA A 427 -16.55 -0.65 6.99
N SER A 428 -15.78 -0.03 6.09
CA SER A 428 -16.11 0.05 4.66
C SER A 428 -15.83 -1.25 3.86
N GLU A 429 -15.20 -2.25 4.46
CA GLU A 429 -14.83 -3.49 3.79
C GLU A 429 -15.94 -4.54 3.96
N ASP A 430 -16.92 -4.56 3.05
CA ASP A 430 -18.10 -5.45 3.14
C ASP A 430 -17.76 -6.95 3.03
N ILE A 431 -16.78 -7.31 2.18
CA ILE A 431 -16.24 -8.67 2.07
C ILE A 431 -14.73 -8.59 2.28
N PHE A 432 -14.31 -8.94 3.50
CA PHE A 432 -12.92 -8.89 3.94
C PHE A 432 -12.41 -10.27 4.33
N GLY A 433 -11.24 -10.63 3.80
CA GLY A 433 -10.54 -11.85 4.22
C GLY A 433 -9.13 -11.60 4.74
N VAL A 434 -8.60 -12.57 5.46
CA VAL A 434 -7.21 -12.57 5.94
C VAL A 434 -6.41 -13.66 5.26
N GLN A 435 -5.24 -13.32 4.72
CA GLN A 435 -4.35 -14.30 4.09
C GLN A 435 -3.27 -14.75 5.07
N ILE A 436 -3.17 -16.07 5.30
CA ILE A 436 -2.17 -16.67 6.19
C ILE A 436 -1.13 -17.46 5.38
N CYS A 437 0.12 -17.36 5.78
CA CYS A 437 1.25 -18.12 5.26
C CYS A 437 1.80 -19.06 6.34
N GLY A 438 1.99 -20.32 5.99
CA GLY A 438 2.57 -21.33 6.86
C GLY A 438 2.82 -22.62 6.07
N GLY A 439 3.61 -23.52 6.65
CA GLY A 439 4.07 -24.73 5.98
C GLY A 439 3.68 -26.03 6.66
N TYR A 440 2.90 -25.96 7.75
CA TYR A 440 2.60 -27.09 8.63
C TYR A 440 1.13 -27.10 9.07
N PRO A 441 0.45 -28.27 9.07
CA PRO A 441 -0.94 -28.40 9.51
C PRO A 441 -1.16 -27.89 10.94
N ASP A 442 -0.26 -28.22 11.86
CA ASP A 442 -0.31 -27.78 13.26
C ASP A 442 -0.38 -26.26 13.40
N THR A 443 0.57 -25.55 12.77
CA THR A 443 0.63 -24.08 12.81
C THR A 443 -0.63 -23.44 12.22
N LEU A 444 -1.06 -23.87 11.03
CA LEU A 444 -2.17 -23.22 10.34
C LEU A 444 -3.54 -23.59 10.91
N THR A 445 -3.70 -24.79 11.48
CA THR A 445 -4.92 -25.16 12.21
C THR A 445 -5.08 -24.31 13.47
N ARG A 446 -4.00 -24.09 14.24
CA ARG A 446 -4.01 -23.17 15.38
C ARG A 446 -4.29 -21.73 14.95
N CYS A 447 -3.71 -21.27 13.84
CA CYS A 447 -4.05 -19.96 13.28
C CYS A 447 -5.54 -19.88 12.92
N GLY A 448 -6.09 -20.93 12.29
CA GLY A 448 -7.51 -21.02 11.97
C GLY A 448 -8.40 -20.86 13.21
N GLN A 449 -8.10 -21.58 14.28
CA GLN A 449 -8.83 -21.43 15.55
C GLN A 449 -8.68 -19.99 16.10
N LEU A 450 -7.45 -19.47 16.17
CA LEU A 450 -7.19 -18.13 16.70
C LEU A 450 -7.95 -17.04 15.92
N ILE A 451 -8.03 -17.18 14.60
CA ILE A 451 -8.78 -16.26 13.73
C ILE A 451 -10.28 -16.41 13.99
N GLN A 452 -10.80 -17.63 14.07
CA GLN A 452 -12.21 -17.89 14.34
C GLN A 452 -12.67 -17.32 15.69
N ASP A 453 -11.85 -17.48 16.72
CA ASP A 453 -12.21 -17.13 18.09
C ASP A 453 -12.05 -15.61 18.35
N GLU A 454 -11.10 -14.93 17.70
CA GLU A 454 -10.71 -13.54 18.05
C GLU A 454 -10.98 -12.48 16.97
N LEU A 455 -11.27 -12.87 15.73
CA LEU A 455 -11.35 -11.95 14.60
C LEU A 455 -12.70 -12.01 13.88
N GLU A 456 -13.12 -10.85 13.37
CA GLU A 456 -14.24 -10.73 12.46
C GLU A 456 -13.72 -10.73 11.01
N VAL A 457 -13.99 -11.82 10.29
CA VAL A 457 -13.60 -12.01 8.89
C VAL A 457 -14.74 -12.67 8.11
N ASP A 458 -14.77 -12.42 6.80
CA ASP A 458 -15.73 -13.09 5.92
C ASP A 458 -15.16 -14.40 5.37
N PHE A 459 -13.84 -14.49 5.19
CA PHE A 459 -13.13 -15.71 4.77
C PHE A 459 -11.67 -15.71 5.24
N VAL A 460 -11.04 -16.89 5.21
CA VAL A 460 -9.60 -17.05 5.43
C VAL A 460 -8.95 -17.58 4.16
N ASP A 461 -7.83 -17.01 3.75
CA ASP A 461 -7.08 -17.42 2.56
C ASP A 461 -5.73 -18.05 2.92
N ILE A 462 -5.35 -19.14 2.27
CA ILE A 462 -4.01 -19.73 2.40
C ILE A 462 -3.13 -19.24 1.26
N ASN A 463 -1.98 -18.65 1.61
CA ASN A 463 -0.96 -18.32 0.62
C ASN A 463 -0.20 -19.59 0.17
N CYS A 464 -0.51 -20.05 -1.04
CA CYS A 464 0.22 -21.10 -1.76
C CYS A 464 0.99 -20.56 -2.99
N GLY A 465 1.25 -19.24 -3.02
CA GLY A 465 1.73 -18.56 -4.24
C GLY A 465 2.97 -17.68 -4.06
N CYS A 466 3.34 -17.32 -2.82
CA CYS A 466 4.47 -16.42 -2.57
C CYS A 466 5.79 -17.03 -3.07
N PRO A 467 6.54 -16.34 -3.95
CA PRO A 467 7.79 -16.87 -4.51
C PRO A 467 9.04 -16.42 -3.73
N ILE A 468 8.89 -15.75 -2.58
CA ILE A 468 10.02 -15.23 -1.80
C ILE A 468 10.87 -16.40 -1.31
N ASP A 469 12.18 -16.36 -1.58
CA ASP A 469 13.07 -17.49 -1.31
C ASP A 469 13.11 -17.88 0.17
N LEU A 470 13.10 -16.90 1.08
CA LEU A 470 13.04 -17.15 2.52
C LEU A 470 11.76 -17.91 2.95
N ILE A 471 10.62 -17.57 2.35
CA ILE A 471 9.33 -18.22 2.60
C ILE A 471 9.32 -19.63 2.01
N PHE A 472 9.81 -19.76 0.78
CA PHE A 472 9.90 -21.03 0.07
C PHE A 472 10.82 -22.04 0.80
N GLN A 473 11.99 -21.60 1.27
CA GLN A 473 12.95 -22.44 2.01
C GLN A 473 12.38 -22.96 3.33
N ARG A 474 11.48 -22.20 3.98
CA ARG A 474 10.74 -22.65 5.16
C ARG A 474 9.65 -23.69 4.85
N GLY A 475 9.40 -23.94 3.56
CA GLY A 475 8.34 -24.85 3.12
C GLY A 475 6.96 -24.23 3.06
N GLU A 476 6.88 -22.90 2.98
CA GLU A 476 5.65 -22.12 2.97
C GLU A 476 5.42 -21.47 1.59
N GLY A 477 4.27 -20.81 1.40
CA GLY A 477 3.96 -20.13 0.14
C GLY A 477 3.94 -21.11 -1.04
N SER A 478 4.62 -20.75 -2.14
CA SER A 478 4.69 -21.61 -3.33
C SER A 478 5.38 -22.96 -3.13
N ALA A 479 6.08 -23.19 -2.01
CA ALA A 479 6.65 -24.51 -1.71
C ALA A 479 5.57 -25.57 -1.44
N LEU A 480 4.37 -25.16 -1.00
CA LEU A 480 3.24 -26.06 -0.77
C LEU A 480 2.78 -26.76 -2.06
N MET A 481 2.97 -26.12 -3.21
CA MET A 481 2.65 -26.71 -4.52
C MET A 481 3.46 -27.99 -4.78
N GLY A 482 4.69 -28.10 -4.25
CA GLY A 482 5.50 -29.32 -4.33
C GLY A 482 5.23 -30.32 -3.19
N ARG A 483 4.27 -30.02 -2.31
CA ARG A 483 3.97 -30.79 -1.08
C ARG A 483 2.45 -30.95 -0.91
N VAL A 484 1.77 -31.40 -1.95
CA VAL A 484 0.29 -31.44 -2.03
C VAL A 484 -0.33 -32.18 -0.84
N ASN A 485 0.19 -33.36 -0.46
CA ASN A 485 -0.32 -34.11 0.70
C ASN A 485 -0.23 -33.31 2.03
N ARG A 486 0.74 -32.39 2.13
CA ARG A 486 0.84 -31.50 3.30
C ARG A 486 -0.17 -30.35 3.21
N LEU A 487 -0.38 -29.80 2.02
CA LEU A 487 -1.41 -28.79 1.77
C LEU A 487 -2.80 -29.33 2.11
N GLU A 488 -3.11 -30.56 1.71
CA GLU A 488 -4.36 -31.24 2.06
C GLU A 488 -4.55 -31.37 3.58
N LYS A 489 -3.52 -31.80 4.31
CA LYS A 489 -3.59 -31.83 5.78
C LYS A 489 -3.77 -30.44 6.40
N ILE A 490 -3.21 -29.40 5.80
CA ILE A 490 -3.46 -28.01 6.23
C ILE A 490 -4.94 -27.66 6.02
N VAL A 491 -5.47 -27.93 4.83
CA VAL A 491 -6.87 -27.64 4.46
C VAL A 491 -7.83 -28.40 5.35
N GLN A 492 -7.63 -29.69 5.56
CA GLN A 492 -8.44 -30.51 6.44
C GLN A 492 -8.48 -29.96 7.88
N GLY A 493 -7.33 -29.55 8.42
CA GLY A 493 -7.25 -28.97 9.76
C GLY A 493 -7.97 -27.61 9.84
N MET A 494 -7.67 -26.69 8.91
CA MET A 494 -8.27 -25.35 8.90
C MET A 494 -9.78 -25.38 8.65
N THR A 495 -10.25 -26.17 7.68
CA THR A 495 -11.69 -26.33 7.42
C THR A 495 -12.43 -26.98 8.59
N SER A 496 -11.75 -27.67 9.50
CA SER A 496 -12.40 -28.26 10.67
C SER A 496 -12.60 -27.26 11.81
N VAL A 497 -11.80 -26.18 11.88
CA VAL A 497 -11.88 -25.18 12.97
C VAL A 497 -12.51 -23.84 12.55
N LEU A 498 -12.67 -23.60 11.25
CA LEU A 498 -13.25 -22.37 10.70
C LEU A 498 -14.73 -22.55 10.33
N ASP A 499 -15.55 -21.59 10.76
CA ASP A 499 -16.97 -21.47 10.39
C ASP A 499 -17.15 -20.64 9.11
N VAL A 500 -16.13 -19.85 8.76
CA VAL A 500 -16.06 -19.07 7.52
C VAL A 500 -15.43 -19.88 6.37
N PRO A 501 -15.70 -19.53 5.10
CA PRO A 501 -15.04 -20.11 3.94
C PRO A 501 -13.51 -20.07 4.00
N LEU A 502 -12.87 -21.18 3.61
CA LEU A 502 -11.44 -21.25 3.36
C LEU A 502 -11.18 -21.12 1.86
N THR A 503 -10.33 -20.18 1.46
CA THR A 503 -9.90 -19.96 0.08
C THR A 503 -8.40 -20.18 -0.06
N ILE A 504 -7.90 -20.37 -1.27
CA ILE A 504 -6.47 -20.59 -1.52
C ILE A 504 -5.99 -19.77 -2.71
N LYS A 505 -4.94 -18.97 -2.51
CA LYS A 505 -4.23 -18.30 -3.61
C LYS A 505 -2.97 -19.06 -3.99
N MET A 506 -2.88 -19.54 -5.22
CA MET A 506 -1.75 -20.31 -5.73
C MET A 506 -1.16 -19.76 -7.04
N ARG A 507 -0.10 -20.41 -7.50
CA ARG A 507 0.55 -20.22 -8.81
C ARG A 507 0.29 -21.44 -9.69
N THR A 508 0.68 -21.39 -10.96
CA THR A 508 0.55 -22.55 -11.85
C THR A 508 1.38 -23.76 -11.39
N GLY A 509 2.51 -23.50 -10.73
CA GLY A 509 3.45 -24.50 -10.22
C GLY A 509 4.74 -23.88 -9.69
N ILE A 510 5.76 -24.71 -9.43
CA ILE A 510 7.08 -24.24 -8.97
C ILE A 510 7.98 -23.88 -10.16
N MET A 511 8.11 -24.77 -11.13
CA MET A 511 8.99 -24.63 -12.30
C MET A 511 8.21 -24.10 -13.51
N ALA A 512 8.89 -23.39 -14.41
CA ALA A 512 8.31 -23.08 -15.72
C ALA A 512 7.97 -24.38 -16.48
N GLU A 513 6.90 -24.34 -17.29
CA GLU A 513 6.47 -25.45 -18.17
C GLU A 513 6.08 -26.76 -17.45
N ARG A 514 6.12 -26.78 -16.11
CA ARG A 514 5.66 -27.89 -15.27
C ARG A 514 4.52 -27.41 -14.38
N ASN A 515 3.42 -27.06 -15.02
CA ASN A 515 2.24 -26.60 -14.32
C ASN A 515 1.53 -27.80 -13.66
N ILE A 516 1.05 -27.61 -12.43
CA ILE A 516 0.41 -28.67 -11.64
C ILE A 516 -0.89 -28.21 -10.96
N ALA A 517 -1.22 -26.91 -11.01
CA ALA A 517 -2.44 -26.40 -10.37
C ALA A 517 -3.73 -27.13 -10.80
N HIS A 518 -3.87 -27.50 -12.07
CA HIS A 518 -5.05 -28.21 -12.60
C HIS A 518 -5.27 -29.58 -11.91
N THR A 519 -4.20 -30.27 -11.47
CA THR A 519 -4.31 -31.55 -10.74
C THR A 519 -4.56 -31.37 -9.25
N VAL A 520 -4.13 -30.24 -8.68
CA VAL A 520 -4.26 -29.93 -7.25
C VAL A 520 -5.64 -29.39 -6.92
N ILE A 521 -6.21 -28.54 -7.78
CA ILE A 521 -7.49 -27.84 -7.55
C ILE A 521 -8.67 -28.81 -7.26
N PRO A 522 -8.89 -29.91 -8.01
CA PRO A 522 -9.97 -30.85 -7.71
C PRO A 522 -9.86 -31.45 -6.30
N ARG A 523 -8.64 -31.80 -5.87
CA ARG A 523 -8.38 -32.35 -4.52
C ARG A 523 -8.74 -31.35 -3.43
N LEU A 524 -8.48 -30.07 -3.66
CA LEU A 524 -8.81 -28.98 -2.73
C LEU A 524 -10.33 -28.74 -2.67
N ARG A 525 -11.00 -28.76 -3.83
CA ARG A 525 -12.47 -28.69 -3.92
C ARG A 525 -13.11 -29.79 -3.08
N ASP A 526 -12.65 -31.03 -3.26
CA ASP A 526 -13.23 -32.20 -2.58
C ASP A 526 -13.01 -32.16 -1.05
N GLN A 527 -12.06 -31.35 -0.57
CA GLN A 527 -11.83 -31.08 0.85
C GLN A 527 -12.59 -29.87 1.41
N GLY A 528 -13.45 -29.25 0.60
CA GLY A 528 -14.32 -28.15 1.04
C GLY A 528 -13.65 -26.77 1.01
N VAL A 529 -12.61 -26.58 0.20
CA VAL A 529 -12.15 -25.23 -0.17
C VAL A 529 -13.27 -24.54 -0.94
N ALA A 530 -13.54 -23.28 -0.63
CA ALA A 530 -14.67 -22.54 -1.18
C ALA A 530 -14.34 -21.80 -2.48
N MET A 531 -13.07 -21.44 -2.69
CA MET A 531 -12.59 -20.77 -3.90
C MET A 531 -11.07 -20.90 -4.03
N VAL A 532 -10.58 -21.04 -5.25
CA VAL A 532 -9.14 -20.94 -5.55
C VAL A 532 -8.86 -19.72 -6.43
N THR A 533 -7.77 -19.01 -6.17
CA THR A 533 -7.21 -18.02 -7.10
C THR A 533 -5.92 -18.55 -7.73
N VAL A 534 -5.82 -18.54 -9.06
CA VAL A 534 -4.62 -18.97 -9.79
C VAL A 534 -3.92 -17.75 -10.39
N HIS A 535 -2.68 -17.50 -9.95
CA HIS A 535 -1.76 -16.63 -10.69
C HIS A 535 -1.18 -17.42 -11.86
N GLY A 536 -1.39 -16.93 -13.09
CA GLY A 536 -0.96 -17.57 -14.36
C GLY A 536 0.55 -17.59 -14.59
N ARG A 537 1.36 -17.68 -13.53
CA ARG A 537 2.81 -17.84 -13.62
C ARG A 537 3.29 -18.86 -12.59
N SER A 538 4.33 -19.60 -12.93
CA SER A 538 5.06 -20.44 -11.99
C SER A 538 5.85 -19.59 -10.99
N ARG A 539 6.35 -20.21 -9.90
CA ARG A 539 7.26 -19.53 -8.96
C ARG A 539 8.51 -19.02 -9.69
N GLU A 540 9.14 -19.88 -10.48
CA GLU A 540 10.38 -19.60 -11.22
C GLU A 540 10.24 -18.42 -12.17
N GLN A 541 9.13 -18.36 -12.92
CA GLN A 541 8.85 -17.25 -13.84
C GLN A 541 8.75 -15.90 -13.12
N ARG A 542 8.41 -15.88 -11.82
CA ARG A 542 8.17 -14.65 -11.04
C ARG A 542 7.25 -13.67 -11.77
N TYR A 543 7.85 -12.68 -12.46
CA TYR A 543 7.21 -11.65 -13.27
C TYR A 543 7.91 -11.42 -14.62
N THR A 544 8.75 -12.34 -15.09
CA THR A 544 9.57 -12.19 -16.31
C THR A 544 8.82 -12.55 -17.59
N ARG A 545 7.72 -13.29 -17.49
CA ARG A 545 6.84 -13.69 -18.59
C ARG A 545 5.44 -13.08 -18.44
N LEU A 546 4.59 -13.19 -19.46
CA LEU A 546 3.16 -12.87 -19.34
C LEU A 546 2.46 -13.94 -18.49
N ALA A 547 1.29 -13.61 -17.96
CA ALA A 547 0.41 -14.58 -17.32
C ALA A 547 -0.24 -15.47 -18.39
N ASP A 548 -0.19 -16.78 -18.16
CA ASP A 548 -0.80 -17.81 -18.98
C ASP A 548 -2.29 -17.93 -18.61
N TRP A 549 -3.15 -17.30 -19.40
CA TRP A 549 -4.60 -17.28 -19.19
C TRP A 549 -5.29 -18.51 -19.78
N ASP A 550 -4.69 -19.17 -20.77
CA ASP A 550 -5.20 -20.43 -21.32
C ASP A 550 -5.09 -21.54 -20.26
N TYR A 551 -3.96 -21.59 -19.54
CA TYR A 551 -3.81 -22.51 -18.42
C TYR A 551 -4.68 -22.13 -17.20
N ILE A 552 -4.96 -20.84 -16.97
CA ILE A 552 -5.97 -20.42 -15.98
C ILE A 552 -7.34 -20.97 -16.37
N ASN A 553 -7.70 -20.93 -17.66
CA ASN A 553 -8.94 -21.49 -18.15
C ASN A 553 -9.04 -23.00 -17.90
N GLU A 554 -7.97 -23.76 -18.17
CA GLU A 554 -7.89 -25.19 -17.84
C GLU A 554 -8.12 -25.43 -16.33
N CYS A 555 -7.48 -24.62 -15.48
CA CYS A 555 -7.67 -24.69 -14.03
C CYS A 555 -9.11 -24.38 -13.59
N ALA A 556 -9.78 -23.45 -14.27
CA ALA A 556 -11.18 -23.10 -13.99
C ALA A 556 -12.11 -24.28 -14.29
N HIS A 557 -11.91 -24.97 -15.42
CA HIS A 557 -12.65 -26.18 -15.76
C HIS A 557 -12.40 -27.30 -14.74
N ALA A 558 -11.13 -27.55 -14.38
CA ALA A 558 -10.76 -28.56 -13.40
C ALA A 558 -11.38 -28.29 -12.01
N GLY A 559 -11.53 -27.01 -11.63
CA GLY A 559 -12.11 -26.61 -10.35
C GLY A 559 -13.63 -26.66 -10.27
N SER A 560 -14.34 -26.70 -11.40
CA SER A 560 -15.80 -26.68 -11.43
C SER A 560 -16.42 -27.78 -10.55
N PRO A 561 -17.52 -27.49 -9.80
CA PRO A 561 -18.25 -26.22 -9.72
C PRO A 561 -17.68 -25.20 -8.72
N MET A 562 -16.55 -25.48 -8.05
CA MET A 562 -15.95 -24.51 -7.13
C MET A 562 -15.40 -23.30 -7.92
N PRO A 563 -15.71 -22.06 -7.49
CA PRO A 563 -15.21 -20.86 -8.15
C PRO A 563 -13.69 -20.80 -8.25
N VAL A 564 -13.20 -20.46 -9.45
CA VAL A 564 -11.79 -20.17 -9.71
C VAL A 564 -11.63 -18.73 -10.16
N PHE A 565 -10.77 -17.99 -9.47
CA PHE A 565 -10.39 -16.62 -9.82
C PHE A 565 -9.11 -16.60 -10.63
N GLY A 566 -9.14 -15.90 -11.76
CA GLY A 566 -7.95 -15.63 -12.56
C GLY A 566 -7.15 -14.45 -12.02
N ASN A 567 -5.82 -14.56 -12.02
CA ASN A 567 -4.93 -13.47 -11.60
C ASN A 567 -3.74 -13.33 -12.54
N GLY A 568 -3.51 -12.11 -13.02
CA GLY A 568 -2.29 -11.78 -13.76
C GLY A 568 -2.53 -10.76 -14.86
N ASP A 569 -1.72 -9.71 -14.88
CA ASP A 569 -1.55 -8.83 -16.05
C ASP A 569 -2.76 -8.02 -16.51
N ILE A 570 -3.71 -7.76 -15.60
CA ILE A 570 -4.82 -6.84 -15.82
C ILE A 570 -4.39 -5.40 -15.49
N LEU A 571 -4.46 -4.49 -16.47
CA LEU A 571 -4.21 -3.05 -16.29
C LEU A 571 -5.33 -2.17 -16.90
N SER A 572 -6.28 -2.74 -17.63
CA SER A 572 -7.42 -2.05 -18.22
C SER A 572 -8.73 -2.85 -18.09
N PHE A 573 -9.87 -2.20 -18.30
CA PHE A 573 -11.15 -2.91 -18.36
C PHE A 573 -11.22 -3.86 -19.57
N GLU A 574 -10.59 -3.49 -20.69
CA GLU A 574 -10.48 -4.36 -21.87
C GLU A 574 -9.70 -5.64 -21.56
N ASP A 575 -8.61 -5.55 -20.79
CA ASP A 575 -7.91 -6.74 -20.30
C ASP A 575 -8.86 -7.62 -19.49
N ALA A 576 -9.62 -7.03 -18.56
CA ALA A 576 -10.53 -7.78 -17.70
C ALA A 576 -11.63 -8.49 -18.51
N ASN A 577 -12.28 -7.76 -19.42
CA ASN A 577 -13.32 -8.30 -20.30
C ASN A 577 -12.79 -9.43 -21.18
N LEU A 578 -11.62 -9.22 -21.80
CA LEU A 578 -10.99 -10.24 -22.65
C LEU A 578 -10.80 -11.54 -21.86
N ARG A 579 -10.31 -11.46 -20.63
CA ARG A 579 -10.08 -12.66 -19.80
C ARG A 579 -11.37 -13.29 -19.30
N GLN A 580 -12.39 -12.49 -19.01
CA GLN A 580 -13.69 -13.02 -18.63
C GLN A 580 -14.40 -13.75 -19.78
N VAL A 581 -14.25 -13.27 -21.01
CA VAL A 581 -14.82 -13.93 -22.20
C VAL A 581 -14.04 -15.19 -22.58
N GLN A 582 -12.70 -15.14 -22.49
CA GLN A 582 -11.84 -16.26 -22.92
C GLN A 582 -11.77 -17.41 -21.92
N THR A 583 -12.20 -17.21 -20.67
CA THR A 583 -11.97 -18.19 -19.60
C THR A 583 -13.22 -18.46 -18.77
N GLY A 584 -13.34 -19.67 -18.22
CA GLY A 584 -14.42 -20.05 -17.30
C GLY A 584 -14.24 -19.54 -15.87
N VAL A 585 -13.44 -18.49 -15.65
CA VAL A 585 -13.18 -17.96 -14.30
C VAL A 585 -14.44 -17.29 -13.73
N SER A 586 -14.69 -17.46 -12.44
CA SER A 586 -15.84 -16.83 -11.76
C SER A 586 -15.62 -15.36 -11.43
N GLY A 587 -14.38 -14.89 -11.53
CA GLY A 587 -13.98 -13.52 -11.25
C GLY A 587 -12.49 -13.30 -11.45
N ILE A 588 -12.08 -12.04 -11.32
CA ILE A 588 -10.71 -11.61 -11.56
C ILE A 588 -10.15 -10.98 -10.30
N MET A 589 -8.95 -11.44 -9.93
CA MET A 589 -8.15 -10.80 -8.90
C MET A 589 -7.13 -9.85 -9.51
N ILE A 590 -7.14 -8.59 -9.09
CA ILE A 590 -6.29 -7.52 -9.60
C ILE A 590 -5.19 -7.20 -8.59
N ALA A 591 -3.93 -7.19 -9.06
CA ALA A 591 -2.75 -7.02 -8.21
C ALA A 591 -1.98 -5.73 -8.57
N ARG A 592 -0.92 -5.84 -9.37
CA ARG A 592 -0.09 -4.70 -9.79
C ARG A 592 -0.87 -3.63 -10.56
N GLY A 593 -1.91 -4.02 -11.29
CA GLY A 593 -2.81 -3.08 -11.97
C GLY A 593 -3.41 -2.07 -11.00
N ALA A 594 -3.91 -2.52 -9.85
CA ALA A 594 -4.46 -1.64 -8.82
C ALA A 594 -3.41 -0.71 -8.19
N LEU A 595 -2.15 -1.17 -8.04
CA LEU A 595 -1.06 -0.32 -7.52
C LEU A 595 -0.66 0.79 -8.49
N ILE A 596 -0.71 0.51 -9.79
CA ILE A 596 -0.43 1.49 -10.85
C ILE A 596 -1.64 2.40 -11.05
N LYS A 597 -2.86 1.85 -10.96
CA LYS A 597 -4.11 2.49 -11.31
C LYS A 597 -5.24 2.00 -10.40
N PRO A 598 -5.41 2.56 -9.18
CA PRO A 598 -6.42 2.07 -8.24
C PRO A 598 -7.86 2.16 -8.76
N TRP A 599 -8.15 3.10 -9.66
CA TRP A 599 -9.46 3.25 -10.29
C TRP A 599 -9.72 2.23 -11.41
N ILE A 600 -8.84 1.24 -11.61
CA ILE A 600 -9.08 0.10 -12.50
C ILE A 600 -10.40 -0.63 -12.17
N PHE A 601 -10.78 -0.67 -10.89
CA PHE A 601 -12.06 -1.25 -10.48
C PHE A 601 -13.25 -0.43 -11.01
N THR A 602 -13.13 0.90 -10.98
CA THR A 602 -14.11 1.83 -11.55
C THR A 602 -14.19 1.67 -13.06
N GLU A 603 -13.05 1.61 -13.75
CA GLU A 603 -13.02 1.38 -15.20
C GLU A 603 -13.70 0.07 -15.60
N ILE A 604 -13.49 -1.01 -14.85
CA ILE A 604 -14.15 -2.31 -15.11
C ILE A 604 -15.66 -2.21 -14.88
N LYS A 605 -16.09 -1.52 -13.82
CA LYS A 605 -17.53 -1.35 -13.54
C LYS A 605 -18.22 -0.45 -14.56
N GLU A 606 -17.54 0.60 -15.00
CA GLU A 606 -18.08 1.60 -15.95
C GLU A 606 -17.79 1.28 -17.42
N GLN A 607 -17.01 0.23 -17.69
CA GLN A 607 -16.68 -0.23 -19.04
C GLN A 607 -16.04 0.88 -19.91
N ARG A 608 -15.16 1.68 -19.31
CA ARG A 608 -14.46 2.78 -20.00
C ARG A 608 -13.10 3.09 -19.37
N HIS A 609 -12.21 3.68 -20.16
CA HIS A 609 -10.95 4.22 -19.67
C HIS A 609 -11.18 5.53 -18.90
N TRP A 610 -10.46 5.72 -17.80
CA TRP A 610 -10.53 6.93 -16.99
C TRP A 610 -9.25 7.77 -17.19
N ASP A 611 -9.40 8.96 -17.76
CA ASP A 611 -8.32 9.93 -17.89
C ASP A 611 -8.35 11.01 -16.80
N ILE A 612 -8.13 10.60 -15.54
CA ILE A 612 -8.22 11.54 -14.42
C ILE A 612 -7.08 12.57 -14.43
N SER A 613 -7.41 13.76 -13.95
CA SER A 613 -6.51 14.91 -13.84
C SER A 613 -5.39 14.69 -12.81
N SER A 614 -4.38 15.56 -12.84
CA SER A 614 -3.34 15.59 -11.81
C SER A 614 -3.91 15.89 -10.41
N LYS A 615 -4.93 16.76 -10.34
CA LYS A 615 -5.61 17.13 -9.09
C LYS A 615 -6.32 15.94 -8.46
N GLU A 616 -7.16 15.24 -9.22
CA GLU A 616 -7.88 14.05 -8.73
C GLU A 616 -6.89 12.96 -8.26
N ARG A 617 -5.78 12.77 -8.99
CA ARG A 617 -4.73 11.83 -8.56
C ARG A 617 -4.05 12.26 -7.26
N PHE A 618 -3.80 13.55 -7.08
CA PHE A 618 -3.21 14.06 -5.84
C PHE A 618 -4.18 13.96 -4.66
N GLU A 619 -5.48 14.15 -4.90
CA GLU A 619 -6.53 13.93 -3.89
C GLU A 619 -6.58 12.46 -3.43
N LEU A 620 -6.34 11.48 -4.33
CA LEU A 620 -6.18 10.07 -3.92
C LEU A 620 -4.99 9.86 -2.99
N LEU A 621 -3.86 10.55 -3.24
CA LEU A 621 -2.69 10.49 -2.36
C LEU A 621 -2.97 11.15 -1.01
N GLN A 622 -3.72 12.26 -1.01
CA GLN A 622 -4.17 12.92 0.20
C GLN A 622 -5.11 12.03 1.02
N GLU A 623 -6.06 11.35 0.37
CA GLU A 623 -6.94 10.38 1.02
C GLU A 623 -6.15 9.21 1.60
N PHE A 624 -5.15 8.69 0.89
CA PHE A 624 -4.24 7.67 1.43
C PHE A 624 -3.50 8.18 2.68
N ALA A 625 -2.97 9.40 2.63
CA ALA A 625 -2.30 10.01 3.78
C ALA A 625 -3.25 10.13 4.98
N ASN A 626 -4.46 10.65 4.77
CA ASN A 626 -5.50 10.76 5.78
C ASN A 626 -5.88 9.39 6.39
N ASN A 627 -6.10 8.39 5.54
CA ASN A 627 -6.37 7.02 5.97
C ASN A 627 -5.18 6.40 6.74
N GLY A 628 -3.95 6.78 6.39
CA GLY A 628 -2.73 6.38 7.08
C GLY A 628 -2.60 7.02 8.46
N LEU A 629 -2.94 8.30 8.60
CA LEU A 629 -2.96 8.98 9.90
C LEU A 629 -3.99 8.36 10.84
N GLU A 630 -5.14 7.91 10.33
CA GLU A 630 -6.14 7.17 11.10
C GLU A 630 -5.61 5.79 11.53
N HIS A 631 -4.84 5.12 10.67
CA HIS A 631 -4.42 3.74 10.89
C HIS A 631 -3.13 3.59 11.72
N TRP A 632 -2.12 4.43 11.47
CA TRP A 632 -0.81 4.39 12.12
C TRP A 632 -0.61 5.50 13.15
N GLY A 633 -1.41 6.57 13.07
CA GLY A 633 -1.38 7.69 13.98
C GLY A 633 -1.03 9.02 13.34
N CYS A 634 -1.38 10.09 14.04
CA CYS A 634 -1.01 11.46 13.67
C CYS A 634 0.08 12.05 14.56
N ASP A 635 0.69 11.25 15.44
CA ASP A 635 1.95 11.59 16.08
C ASP A 635 3.13 11.47 15.10
N THR A 636 4.33 11.89 15.53
CA THR A 636 5.53 11.81 14.68
C THR A 636 5.75 10.41 14.12
N GLN A 637 5.53 9.36 14.91
CA GLN A 637 5.72 7.99 14.43
C GLN A 637 4.67 7.60 13.38
N GLY A 638 3.39 7.91 13.62
CA GLY A 638 2.31 7.60 12.69
C GLY A 638 2.43 8.36 11.37
N VAL A 639 2.83 9.64 11.41
CA VAL A 639 3.12 10.45 10.21
C VAL A 639 4.24 9.80 9.38
N GLU A 640 5.35 9.41 10.00
CA GLU A 640 6.48 8.83 9.27
C GLU A 640 6.22 7.41 8.77
N ASN A 641 5.41 6.63 9.50
CA ASN A 641 4.90 5.36 8.98
C ASN A 641 4.03 5.59 7.74
N THR A 642 3.10 6.55 7.80
CA THR A 642 2.25 6.93 6.67
C THR A 642 3.09 7.35 5.46
N ARG A 643 4.08 8.22 5.68
CA ARG A 643 5.03 8.66 4.66
C ARG A 643 5.72 7.50 3.99
N ARG A 644 6.28 6.58 4.77
CA ARG A 644 7.01 5.42 4.25
C ARG A 644 6.14 4.55 3.35
N PHE A 645 4.92 4.24 3.75
CA PHE A 645 4.01 3.42 2.94
C PHE A 645 3.47 4.16 1.72
N LEU A 646 3.30 5.49 1.81
CA LEU A 646 2.99 6.33 0.65
C LEU A 646 4.13 6.27 -0.38
N LEU A 647 5.40 6.38 0.04
CA LEU A 647 6.56 6.29 -0.85
C LEU A 647 6.67 4.90 -1.51
N GLU A 648 6.36 3.83 -0.78
CA GLU A 648 6.31 2.48 -1.34
C GLU A 648 5.21 2.34 -2.41
N TRP A 649 4.06 2.98 -2.22
CA TRP A 649 2.99 2.97 -3.23
C TRP A 649 3.31 3.86 -4.43
N LEU A 650 3.87 5.06 -4.23
CA LEU A 650 4.35 5.94 -5.31
C LEU A 650 5.33 5.23 -6.25
N SER A 651 6.11 4.28 -5.72
CA SER A 651 7.01 3.41 -6.50
C SER A 651 6.33 2.47 -7.51
N PHE A 652 4.99 2.39 -7.48
CA PHE A 652 4.17 1.74 -8.50
C PHE A 652 3.32 2.76 -9.26
N LEU A 653 2.69 3.71 -8.56
CA LEU A 653 1.77 4.69 -9.15
C LEU A 653 2.43 5.52 -10.25
N HIS A 654 3.72 5.84 -10.12
CA HIS A 654 4.46 6.63 -11.13
C HIS A 654 4.50 5.98 -12.53
N ARG A 655 4.16 4.69 -12.63
CA ARG A 655 4.08 3.98 -13.92
C ARG A 655 2.81 4.28 -14.71
N TYR A 656 1.81 4.89 -14.08
CA TYR A 656 0.60 5.30 -14.77
C TYR A 656 0.92 6.39 -15.79
N ILE A 657 0.33 6.25 -16.96
CA ILE A 657 0.38 7.25 -18.02
C ILE A 657 -1.06 7.72 -18.25
N PRO A 658 -1.34 9.03 -18.19
CA PRO A 658 -2.64 9.57 -18.54
C PRO A 658 -3.11 9.07 -19.91
N VAL A 659 -4.38 8.71 -20.02
CA VAL A 659 -4.93 8.13 -21.25
C VAL A 659 -4.81 9.11 -22.40
N GLY A 660 -5.04 10.41 -22.15
CA GLY A 660 -4.88 11.46 -23.16
C GLY A 660 -3.46 11.65 -23.69
N LEU A 661 -2.45 11.10 -23.00
CA LEU A 661 -1.03 11.14 -23.40
C LEU A 661 -0.62 9.91 -24.20
N LEU A 662 -1.39 8.81 -24.12
CA LEU A 662 -1.11 7.60 -24.88
C LEU A 662 -1.42 7.83 -26.35
N GLU A 663 -0.55 7.31 -27.22
CA GLU A 663 -0.84 7.16 -28.65
C GLU A 663 -1.73 5.94 -28.89
N ARG A 664 -1.49 4.86 -28.12
CA ARG A 664 -2.28 3.63 -28.16
C ARG A 664 -2.84 3.33 -26.77
N VAL A 665 -4.16 3.24 -26.70
CA VAL A 665 -4.90 2.80 -25.52
C VAL A 665 -5.33 1.33 -25.74
N PRO A 666 -5.21 0.45 -24.72
CA PRO A 666 -4.68 0.69 -23.39
C PRO A 666 -3.15 0.56 -23.29
N GLN A 667 -2.59 1.09 -22.20
CA GLN A 667 -1.22 0.76 -21.78
C GLN A 667 -1.14 -0.71 -21.36
N MET A 668 -0.16 -1.45 -21.86
CA MET A 668 0.07 -2.83 -21.41
C MET A 668 0.85 -2.88 -20.09
N ILE A 669 0.59 -3.86 -19.23
CA ILE A 669 1.19 -3.91 -17.89
C ILE A 669 2.72 -4.07 -17.88
N ASN A 670 3.28 -4.67 -18.92
CA ASN A 670 4.71 -4.90 -19.10
C ASN A 670 5.42 -3.68 -19.71
N GLU A 671 4.67 -2.76 -20.31
CA GLU A 671 5.22 -1.52 -20.84
C GLU A 671 5.71 -0.60 -19.72
N ARG A 672 6.83 0.06 -19.98
CA ARG A 672 7.40 1.09 -19.13
C ARG A 672 7.13 2.45 -19.75
N PRO A 673 6.73 3.45 -18.96
CA PRO A 673 6.69 4.81 -19.47
C PRO A 673 8.11 5.21 -19.91
N PRO A 674 8.29 5.73 -21.14
CA PRO A 674 9.49 6.50 -21.45
C PRO A 674 9.54 7.74 -20.56
N TYR A 675 10.63 8.52 -20.62
CA TYR A 675 10.65 9.81 -19.94
C TYR A 675 9.74 10.78 -20.70
N TYR A 676 8.76 11.34 -20.00
CA TYR A 676 7.77 12.24 -20.59
C TYR A 676 7.44 13.38 -19.62
N ARG A 677 6.95 14.49 -20.17
CA ARG A 677 6.35 15.59 -19.42
C ARG A 677 4.84 15.39 -19.37
N GLY A 678 4.26 15.56 -18.19
CA GLY A 678 2.82 15.55 -18.00
C GLY A 678 2.13 16.77 -18.61
N ARG A 679 0.79 16.78 -18.58
CA ARG A 679 -0.04 17.95 -18.94
C ARG A 679 0.28 19.17 -18.06
N ASP A 680 0.72 18.93 -16.84
CA ASP A 680 1.14 19.94 -15.88
C ASP A 680 2.33 19.47 -15.02
N GLU A 681 2.83 20.36 -14.16
CA GLU A 681 3.97 20.10 -13.28
C GLU A 681 3.70 19.02 -12.22
N LEU A 682 2.45 18.91 -11.75
CA LEU A 682 2.07 17.93 -10.73
C LEU A 682 1.99 16.52 -11.34
N GLU A 683 1.47 16.42 -12.55
CA GLU A 683 1.47 15.21 -13.36
C GLU A 683 2.88 14.75 -13.70
N THR A 684 3.73 15.69 -14.10
CA THR A 684 5.16 15.44 -14.36
C THR A 684 5.86 14.94 -13.10
N LEU A 685 5.57 15.56 -11.95
CA LEU A 685 6.10 15.15 -10.65
C LEU A 685 5.65 13.73 -10.27
N MET A 686 4.37 13.41 -10.44
CA MET A 686 3.84 12.07 -10.12
C MET A 686 4.31 10.99 -11.10
N ALA A 687 4.63 11.33 -12.35
CA ALA A 687 5.19 10.40 -13.35
C ALA A 687 6.68 10.09 -13.11
N SER A 688 7.35 10.89 -12.29
CA SER A 688 8.79 10.76 -12.04
C SER A 688 9.14 9.42 -11.39
N PRO A 689 10.15 8.68 -11.91
CA PRO A 689 10.68 7.48 -11.27
C PRO A 689 11.66 7.80 -10.12
N SER A 690 11.89 9.07 -9.79
CA SER A 690 12.88 9.47 -8.79
C SER A 690 12.33 9.44 -7.37
N CYS A 691 13.09 8.84 -6.45
CA CYS A 691 12.75 8.83 -5.04
C CYS A 691 12.70 10.23 -4.42
N ARG A 692 13.50 11.19 -4.89
CA ARG A 692 13.46 12.58 -4.39
C ARG A 692 12.12 13.25 -4.67
N ASP A 693 11.58 13.00 -5.85
CA ASP A 693 10.29 13.53 -6.26
C ASP A 693 9.16 12.91 -5.45
N TRP A 694 9.25 11.63 -5.10
CA TRP A 694 8.29 10.99 -4.20
C TRP A 694 8.36 11.55 -2.79
N ILE A 695 9.57 11.80 -2.28
CA ILE A 695 9.75 12.48 -0.99
C ILE A 695 9.09 13.85 -1.03
N LYS A 696 9.31 14.64 -2.08
CA LYS A 696 8.66 15.94 -2.25
C LYS A 696 7.13 15.86 -2.26
N ILE A 697 6.55 14.89 -2.98
CA ILE A 697 5.09 14.65 -2.95
C ILE A 697 4.63 14.35 -1.51
N SER A 698 5.38 13.50 -0.80
CA SER A 698 5.06 13.19 0.59
C SER A 698 5.15 14.41 1.51
N GLU A 699 6.08 15.34 1.25
CA GLU A 699 6.20 16.58 2.01
C GLU A 699 5.03 17.53 1.81
N MET A 700 4.51 17.60 0.58
CA MET A 700 3.28 18.35 0.30
C MET A 700 2.08 17.83 1.11
N LEU A 701 2.08 16.53 1.44
CA LEU A 701 0.97 15.88 2.14
C LEU A 701 1.17 15.75 3.65
N LEU A 702 2.40 15.59 4.13
CA LEU A 702 2.74 15.19 5.50
C LEU A 702 3.78 16.12 6.14
N GLY A 703 4.07 17.27 5.53
CA GLY A 703 5.07 18.22 6.04
C GLY A 703 6.51 17.80 5.73
N PRO A 704 7.51 18.62 6.10
CA PRO A 704 8.91 18.33 5.83
C PRO A 704 9.34 16.99 6.46
N VAL A 705 10.26 16.29 5.80
CA VAL A 705 10.89 15.10 6.39
C VAL A 705 11.76 15.49 7.59
N PRO A 706 11.89 14.62 8.61
CA PRO A 706 12.80 14.88 9.72
C PRO A 706 14.27 14.89 9.26
N GLU A 707 15.13 15.55 10.03
CA GLU A 707 16.57 15.55 9.78
C GLU A 707 17.12 14.11 9.76
N GLY A 708 17.96 13.80 8.76
CA GLY A 708 18.51 12.46 8.57
C GLY A 708 17.50 11.41 8.05
N PHE A 709 16.30 11.82 7.63
CA PHE A 709 15.36 10.92 6.97
C PHE A 709 16.01 10.27 5.74
N SER A 710 15.90 8.96 5.64
CA SER A 710 16.33 8.22 4.47
C SER A 710 15.24 7.24 4.05
N PHE A 711 15.04 7.15 2.73
CA PHE A 711 14.15 6.17 2.12
C PHE A 711 14.96 5.33 1.15
N LEU A 712 14.83 4.00 1.23
CA LEU A 712 15.42 3.10 0.25
C LEU A 712 14.29 2.31 -0.42
N PRO A 713 14.01 2.53 -1.72
CA PRO A 713 12.90 1.88 -2.40
C PRO A 713 13.07 0.36 -2.38
N LYS A 714 11.94 -0.36 -2.37
CA LYS A 714 11.96 -1.82 -2.45
C LYS A 714 12.58 -2.31 -3.75
N HIS A 715 12.34 -1.59 -4.85
CA HIS A 715 12.79 -1.95 -6.20
C HIS A 715 13.96 -1.08 -6.65
N LYS A 716 15.03 -1.72 -7.17
CA LYS A 716 16.28 -1.03 -7.56
C LYS A 716 16.13 -0.10 -8.75
N ALA A 717 15.12 -0.31 -9.59
CA ALA A 717 14.87 0.48 -10.80
C ALA A 717 14.47 1.94 -10.53
N ASN A 718 14.31 2.29 -9.26
CA ASN A 718 13.77 3.58 -8.81
C ASN A 718 14.86 4.51 -8.24
N ALA A 719 16.13 4.12 -8.36
CA ALA A 719 17.28 4.87 -7.87
C ALA A 719 17.88 5.79 -8.95
N TYR A 720 17.04 6.40 -9.78
CA TYR A 720 17.48 7.33 -10.83
C TYR A 720 17.03 8.75 -10.49
N LYS A 721 17.87 9.73 -10.81
CA LYS A 721 17.52 11.14 -10.73
C LYS A 721 16.51 11.48 -11.84
N SER A 722 15.62 12.41 -11.52
CA SER A 722 14.78 13.10 -12.49
C SER A 722 15.31 14.53 -12.66
N GLU A 723 16.08 14.78 -13.70
CA GLU A 723 16.37 16.15 -14.14
C GLU A 723 15.25 16.73 -15.01
N ILE A 724 14.04 16.16 -14.97
CA ILE A 724 12.88 16.62 -15.75
C ILE A 724 12.51 18.08 -15.38
N ARG A 725 13.00 18.58 -14.24
CA ARG A 725 12.85 19.97 -13.79
C ARG A 725 13.94 20.92 -14.30
N ALA A 726 15.00 20.41 -14.91
CA ALA A 726 16.10 21.21 -15.44
C ALA A 726 15.97 21.32 -16.97
N THR A 727 14.98 22.06 -17.42
CA THR A 727 15.03 22.97 -18.59
C THR A 727 13.62 23.52 -18.80
N HIS A 728 13.46 24.84 -18.63
CA HIS A 728 12.20 25.58 -18.68
C HIS A 728 11.33 25.51 -17.42
N GLY A 729 11.94 25.80 -16.27
CA GLY A 729 11.30 26.82 -15.44
C GLY A 729 11.12 28.04 -16.33
N HIS A 730 9.93 28.25 -16.87
CA HIS A 730 9.57 29.56 -17.38
C HIS A 730 9.49 30.48 -16.16
N THR A 731 10.63 30.88 -15.59
CA THR A 731 10.77 32.29 -15.23
C THR A 731 10.53 33.02 -16.52
N TYR A 732 9.29 33.45 -16.76
CA TYR A 732 9.02 34.38 -17.84
C TYR A 732 9.98 35.56 -17.64
N LYS A 733 10.72 35.91 -18.70
CA LYS A 733 11.63 37.06 -18.70
C LYS A 733 10.77 38.33 -18.65
N ALA A 734 10.33 38.69 -17.44
CA ALA A 734 9.42 39.79 -17.14
C ALA A 734 8.07 39.73 -17.89
N ILE A 735 7.01 40.23 -17.24
CA ILE A 735 5.81 40.64 -17.98
C ILE A 735 6.05 42.08 -18.41
N ALA A 736 6.03 42.34 -19.72
CA ALA A 736 6.20 43.68 -20.29
C ALA A 736 4.93 44.13 -21.01
N VAL A 737 4.29 45.18 -20.48
CA VAL A 737 3.19 45.88 -21.18
C VAL A 737 3.76 47.16 -21.74
N SER A 738 3.80 47.27 -23.07
CA SER A 738 4.38 48.40 -23.80
C SER A 738 3.35 49.05 -24.72
N VAL A 739 3.10 50.33 -24.53
CA VAL A 739 2.25 51.13 -25.43
C VAL A 739 3.16 51.90 -26.39
N HIS A 740 2.97 51.71 -27.70
CA HIS A 740 3.75 52.34 -28.77
C HIS A 740 2.82 53.04 -29.78
N GLY A 741 3.14 54.29 -30.14
CA GLY A 741 2.62 54.93 -31.35
C GLY A 741 1.15 55.37 -31.33
N LEU A 742 0.79 56.31 -30.45
CA LEU A 742 -0.47 57.05 -30.58
C LEU A 742 -0.29 58.17 -31.64
N GLY A 743 -0.85 57.95 -32.83
CA GLY A 743 -0.78 58.87 -33.98
C GLY A 743 -1.93 59.90 -34.05
N HIS A 744 -1.74 60.90 -34.91
CA HIS A 744 -2.43 62.20 -34.98
C HIS A 744 -3.97 62.19 -35.08
N GLY A 745 -4.60 63.19 -34.44
CA GLY A 745 -5.97 63.63 -34.77
C GLY A 745 -6.87 63.99 -33.59
N HIS A 746 -6.52 63.66 -32.34
CA HIS A 746 -7.44 63.82 -31.20
C HIS A 746 -6.77 64.40 -29.95
N ASN A 747 -7.48 65.32 -29.27
CA ASN A 747 -7.10 65.94 -27.99
C ASN A 747 -7.39 64.98 -26.83
N TYR A 748 -6.45 64.07 -26.55
CA TYR A 748 -6.55 63.15 -25.41
C TYR A 748 -6.18 63.87 -24.11
N LYS A 749 -7.09 63.91 -23.12
CA LYS A 749 -6.85 64.59 -21.83
C LYS A 749 -5.99 63.78 -20.86
N ALA A 750 -6.08 62.44 -20.88
CA ALA A 750 -5.36 61.52 -19.99
C ALA A 750 -5.16 60.13 -20.63
N LEU A 751 -4.13 59.41 -20.18
CA LEU A 751 -3.83 58.02 -20.57
C LEU A 751 -3.75 57.14 -19.32
N MET A 752 -4.47 56.01 -19.30
CA MET A 752 -4.49 55.07 -18.17
C MET A 752 -4.15 53.65 -18.63
N VAL A 753 -3.20 53.00 -17.94
CA VAL A 753 -2.83 51.59 -18.15
C VAL A 753 -2.97 50.86 -16.83
N SER A 754 -3.86 49.86 -16.79
CA SER A 754 -4.20 49.13 -15.56
C SER A 754 -4.07 47.63 -15.71
N VAL A 755 -3.36 47.01 -14.76
CA VAL A 755 -3.26 45.54 -14.62
C VAL A 755 -4.05 45.16 -13.37
N HIS A 756 -5.20 44.51 -13.55
CA HIS A 756 -6.17 44.31 -12.47
C HIS A 756 -6.03 43.00 -11.70
N ARG A 757 -5.58 41.92 -12.36
CA ARG A 757 -5.43 40.60 -11.72
C ARG A 757 -4.41 39.75 -12.47
N LEU A 758 -3.33 39.36 -11.79
CA LEU A 758 -2.35 38.39 -12.28
C LEU A 758 -2.42 37.13 -11.42
N GLU A 759 -3.29 36.18 -11.79
CA GLU A 759 -3.40 34.90 -11.09
C GLU A 759 -2.45 33.87 -11.72
N HIS A 760 -1.26 33.66 -11.15
CA HIS A 760 -0.47 32.48 -11.50
C HIS A 760 0.44 32.01 -10.36
N ARG A 761 0.46 30.70 -10.11
CA ARG A 761 1.25 30.03 -9.04
C ARG A 761 2.77 29.93 -9.32
N HIS A 762 3.33 30.78 -10.18
CA HIS A 762 4.75 30.71 -10.57
C HIS A 762 5.48 32.05 -10.38
N ASN A 763 6.80 32.00 -10.16
CA ASN A 763 7.64 33.16 -9.85
C ASN A 763 7.94 34.00 -11.10
N TYR A 764 7.59 35.29 -11.08
CA TYR A 764 8.05 36.28 -12.05
C TYR A 764 9.26 37.05 -11.50
N LYS A 765 10.31 37.27 -12.30
CA LYS A 765 11.48 38.04 -11.86
C LYS A 765 11.18 39.54 -11.71
N ALA A 766 10.32 40.09 -12.58
CA ALA A 766 9.88 41.49 -12.55
C ALA A 766 8.58 41.68 -13.36
N VAL A 767 7.79 42.71 -12.99
CA VAL A 767 6.72 43.26 -13.84
C VAL A 767 7.18 44.63 -14.33
N LYS A 768 7.17 44.84 -15.65
CA LYS A 768 7.63 46.08 -16.29
C LYS A 768 6.50 46.69 -17.11
N VAL A 769 6.16 47.95 -16.82
CA VAL A 769 5.23 48.73 -17.64
C VAL A 769 6.02 49.89 -18.24
N SER A 770 5.94 50.08 -19.56
CA SER A 770 6.72 51.12 -20.25
C SER A 770 5.90 51.81 -21.33
N VAL A 771 5.98 53.13 -21.37
CA VAL A 771 5.28 53.96 -22.37
C VAL A 771 6.35 54.67 -23.21
N HIS A 772 6.31 54.47 -24.52
CA HIS A 772 7.35 54.94 -25.45
C HIS A 772 6.76 55.75 -26.61
N ARG A 773 7.41 56.88 -26.94
CA ARG A 773 7.11 57.76 -28.10
C ARG A 773 5.63 58.20 -28.16
N LEU A 774 5.23 59.05 -27.21
CA LEU A 774 3.96 59.77 -27.27
C LEU A 774 4.10 60.97 -28.22
N GLY A 775 3.36 60.99 -29.33
CA GLY A 775 3.26 62.18 -30.19
C GLY A 775 2.35 63.25 -29.56
N HIS A 776 2.67 64.53 -29.73
CA HIS A 776 1.90 65.70 -29.21
C HIS A 776 1.71 65.71 -27.68
N TRP A 777 2.80 65.51 -26.95
CA TRP A 777 2.85 65.36 -25.48
C TRP A 777 2.28 66.54 -24.67
N HIS A 778 2.23 67.74 -25.24
CA HIS A 778 1.68 68.97 -24.63
C HIS A 778 0.14 68.96 -24.50
N THR A 779 -0.55 67.95 -25.04
CA THR A 779 -2.02 67.83 -24.97
C THR A 779 -2.52 66.97 -23.81
N TYR A 780 -1.64 66.15 -23.22
CA TYR A 780 -1.98 65.28 -22.08
C TYR A 780 -1.77 66.05 -20.77
N LYS A 781 -2.78 66.06 -19.89
CA LYS A 781 -2.65 66.69 -18.56
C LYS A 781 -2.05 65.77 -17.51
N ALA A 782 -2.25 64.46 -17.64
CA ALA A 782 -1.73 63.46 -16.70
C ALA A 782 -1.62 62.07 -17.34
N ILE A 783 -0.66 61.26 -16.84
CA ILE A 783 -0.52 59.84 -17.17
C ILE A 783 -0.62 59.04 -15.88
N ALA A 784 -1.50 58.04 -15.85
CA ALA A 784 -1.71 57.17 -14.70
C ALA A 784 -1.41 55.70 -15.03
N VAL A 785 -0.62 55.05 -14.18
CA VAL A 785 -0.35 53.61 -14.27
C VAL A 785 -0.70 52.96 -12.94
N SER A 786 -1.55 51.94 -12.97
CA SER A 786 -1.99 51.24 -11.76
C SER A 786 -1.84 49.72 -11.88
N VAL A 787 -1.33 49.10 -10.81
CA VAL A 787 -1.29 47.65 -10.66
C VAL A 787 -2.08 47.31 -9.40
N HIS A 788 -3.18 46.59 -9.58
CA HIS A 788 -4.08 46.20 -8.49
C HIS A 788 -3.87 44.71 -8.19
N GLN A 789 -3.81 44.36 -6.90
CA GLN A 789 -3.71 42.97 -6.38
C GLN A 789 -2.64 42.10 -7.05
N LEU A 790 -1.40 42.18 -6.52
CA LEU A 790 -0.32 41.23 -6.80
C LEU A 790 -0.38 40.07 -5.79
N GLU A 791 -1.03 38.97 -6.15
CA GLU A 791 -0.93 37.71 -5.40
C GLU A 791 0.23 36.86 -5.95
N HIS A 792 1.41 37.00 -5.35
CA HIS A 792 2.60 36.24 -5.75
C HIS A 792 3.11 35.35 -4.61
N GLY A 793 3.69 34.20 -4.97
CA GLY A 793 4.50 33.40 -4.03
C GLY A 793 5.87 34.05 -3.85
N HIS A 794 6.11 34.66 -2.68
CA HIS A 794 7.39 35.05 -2.03
C HIS A 794 8.61 35.62 -2.82
N ASN A 795 8.63 35.77 -4.16
CA ASN A 795 9.87 36.01 -4.93
C ASN A 795 9.78 37.02 -6.10
N CYS A 796 8.87 38.00 -6.07
CA CYS A 796 8.94 39.13 -7.02
C CYS A 796 9.99 40.15 -6.54
N MET A 797 11.06 40.34 -7.31
CA MET A 797 12.21 41.18 -6.87
C MET A 797 12.07 42.67 -7.20
N ALA A 798 11.25 43.05 -8.19
CA ALA A 798 11.02 44.46 -8.55
C ALA A 798 9.77 44.67 -9.43
N VAL A 799 9.08 45.80 -9.24
CA VAL A 799 8.13 46.38 -10.21
C VAL A 799 8.78 47.63 -10.80
N LEU A 800 8.93 47.68 -12.12
CA LEU A 800 9.70 48.73 -12.81
C LEU A 800 8.77 49.54 -13.72
N PHE A 801 8.63 50.83 -13.43
CA PHE A 801 7.96 51.80 -14.29
C PHE A 801 9.01 52.61 -15.04
N ARG A 802 8.88 52.70 -16.37
CA ARG A 802 9.74 53.57 -17.19
C ARG A 802 8.90 54.44 -18.10
N ILE A 803 8.87 55.73 -17.77
CA ILE A 803 8.25 56.78 -18.58
C ILE A 803 9.41 57.69 -18.99
N LEU A 804 9.66 57.78 -20.30
CA LEU A 804 10.79 58.55 -20.84
C LEU A 804 10.29 59.91 -21.34
N HIS A 805 9.86 60.82 -20.46
CA HIS A 805 9.68 62.25 -20.74
C HIS A 805 9.61 63.06 -19.42
N SER A 806 10.22 64.25 -19.38
CA SER A 806 10.60 64.96 -18.14
C SER A 806 9.61 66.02 -17.63
N GLU A 807 8.46 66.24 -18.30
CA GLU A 807 7.57 67.38 -18.00
C GLU A 807 6.09 67.01 -17.76
N LEU A 808 5.76 65.74 -17.53
CA LEU A 808 4.39 65.29 -17.26
C LEU A 808 4.22 64.86 -15.79
N GLU A 809 3.06 65.19 -15.21
CA GLU A 809 2.69 64.71 -13.88
C GLU A 809 2.31 63.22 -13.95
N VAL A 810 3.06 62.40 -13.22
CA VAL A 810 2.93 60.94 -13.22
C VAL A 810 2.30 60.49 -11.91
N ILE A 811 1.12 59.88 -11.99
CA ILE A 811 0.43 59.32 -10.83
C ILE A 811 0.62 57.80 -10.85
N MET A 812 1.37 57.27 -9.88
CA MET A 812 1.57 55.83 -9.69
C MET A 812 0.81 55.36 -8.45
N ARG A 813 0.04 54.28 -8.58
CA ARG A 813 -0.68 53.69 -7.44
C ARG A 813 -0.44 52.18 -7.41
N MET A 814 0.09 51.71 -6.28
CA MET A 814 0.37 50.30 -6.01
C MET A 814 -0.35 49.90 -4.72
N THR A 815 -0.94 48.71 -4.69
CA THR A 815 -1.60 48.16 -3.50
C THR A 815 -0.93 46.83 -3.17
N LEU A 816 -0.14 46.80 -2.10
CA LEU A 816 0.53 45.60 -1.59
C LEU A 816 -0.27 45.00 -0.41
N PRO A 817 -0.21 43.67 -0.19
CA PRO A 817 -0.67 43.07 1.07
C PRO A 817 0.16 43.59 2.26
N GLU A 818 -0.44 43.73 3.44
CA GLU A 818 0.24 44.22 4.65
C GLU A 818 1.51 43.38 4.98
N GLY A 819 2.64 44.05 5.20
CA GLY A 819 3.89 43.42 5.67
C GLY A 819 5.09 43.44 4.71
N HIS A 820 4.99 44.07 3.54
CA HIS A 820 6.12 44.19 2.60
C HIS A 820 6.31 45.64 2.12
N CYS A 821 7.57 46.09 2.05
CA CYS A 821 8.00 47.44 1.65
C CYS A 821 8.11 47.54 0.12
#